data_AF-A0A7C2P7H9-F1
#
_entry.id   AF-A0A7C2P7H9-F1
#
_cell.length_a   1.000
_cell.length_b   1.000
_cell.length_c   1.000
_cell.angle_alpha   90.00
_cell.angle_beta   90.00
_cell.angle_gamma   90.00
#
_symmetry.space_group_name_H-M   'P 1'
#
loop_
_entity.id
_entity.type
_entity.pdbx_description
1 polymer ?
#
loop_
_entity_poly.entity_id
_entity_poly.type
_entity_poly.pdbx_seq_one_letter_code
_entity_poly.pdbx_strand_id
1 'polypeptide(L)'
;MFLRFGRFVERTWPLWLLLWFGTLGAVAYFAPPLDDVVQTGEFAFLPDDSPSRVAERLYAKAFPQSAQASTVAVVVRRVSGGDQLSEADLNFVDDDFDPAPEAAPADLKDRLLKIAEEHQLGSTASPTDDAEPDPPVVTFRDRHVGQFLLSPDGRATLAILELPREFLDTANKPIISEIESLLFENDEFRRQIPQGLDIALSGTAVVGRDMLVAAKDSAKATEHLTVVLVIALLILIYRAPLLALIPLMTVAVAVRLTMKLLCLMAEQGWVVLFSGIESYVTVLLYGAGVDYCLFLIARYKEEADKGIPLPTALSDAIGSVGAAIAASAGTVICGIGMMIFAEFGKFHEAGIAISFGLMIVLAASLTFTPALMQLAGRWVFWPKLPGVTPMHAASSTSGGWLQDLWDHVGAALIRRPWQIWLTSLALMLPFAVVGVWFYTDLSYGLLSDLPKTSRSVVGTSAVQEHFSAGVAGPITVLIDAPQLDFHRPKGEDSGIEAVARLTNALRGRQKELQLTDIRSVSHPLGGEEGLDTIRNPARYKVTLTRAVDRYVSHGADYAGHLTRLDLTADIDPFARDSIAHLGRLSDDLRRLWQAENQTPATISVLGPTASIRDLKHVTDRDQIRIDLLVIAGVFGILVVLLRQPGVCLYLILTVLFSYLVTLGATYLAFWMIDGADFAGLDWKVPMFLFTILIAVGEDYNIFLMTRIHEEQAQFGPVNGVIHALSKTGRIISSCGIIMAGTFLSLAAGTLKGMSQLGLALAFGVLLDTFVVRPILVPAYLVLLERGQFGWLGRFLGQSATPADAEPSVQAPSDVAATATRR
;
A
#
# COMPACT_ATOMS: atom_id res chain seq x y z
N MET A 1 -20.76 -27.93 -18.91
CA MET A 1 -21.43 -26.68 -18.46
C MET A 1 -21.01 -25.50 -19.33
N PHE A 2 -19.72 -25.16 -19.39
CA PHE A 2 -19.19 -24.02 -20.17
C PHE A 2 -19.56 -24.00 -21.65
N LEU A 3 -19.65 -25.14 -22.34
CA LEU A 3 -20.11 -25.18 -23.74
C LEU A 3 -21.56 -24.69 -23.91
N ARG A 4 -22.47 -25.05 -22.98
CA ARG A 4 -23.86 -24.56 -23.00
C ARG A 4 -23.91 -23.05 -22.71
N PHE A 5 -23.06 -22.60 -21.79
CA PHE A 5 -22.91 -21.18 -21.48
C PHE A 5 -22.37 -20.40 -22.69
N GLY A 6 -21.35 -20.91 -23.37
CA GLY A 6 -20.79 -20.30 -24.58
C GLY A 6 -21.83 -20.11 -25.69
N ARG A 7 -22.67 -21.13 -25.96
CA ARG A 7 -23.79 -21.00 -26.92
C ARG A 7 -24.86 -20.01 -26.47
N PHE A 8 -25.08 -19.89 -25.15
CA PHE A 8 -26.03 -18.91 -24.61
C PHE A 8 -25.51 -17.48 -24.82
N VAL A 9 -24.25 -17.22 -24.47
CA VAL A 9 -23.58 -15.93 -24.70
C VAL A 9 -23.54 -15.62 -26.19
N GLU A 10 -23.23 -16.61 -27.03
CA GLU A 10 -23.23 -16.48 -28.49
C GLU A 10 -24.60 -15.98 -28.99
N ARG A 11 -25.70 -16.62 -28.58
CA ARG A 11 -27.05 -16.27 -29.03
C ARG A 11 -27.55 -14.92 -28.50
N THR A 12 -27.07 -14.49 -27.34
CA THR A 12 -27.60 -13.33 -26.60
C THR A 12 -26.61 -12.15 -26.54
N TRP A 13 -25.59 -12.14 -27.40
CA TRP A 13 -24.52 -11.14 -27.35
C TRP A 13 -24.97 -9.66 -27.33
N PRO A 14 -26.03 -9.22 -28.05
CA PRO A 14 -26.43 -7.80 -27.99
C PRO A 14 -27.01 -7.44 -26.62
N LEU A 15 -27.69 -8.38 -25.97
CA LEU A 15 -28.23 -8.19 -24.62
C LEU A 15 -27.10 -8.05 -23.61
N TRP A 16 -25.99 -8.78 -23.77
CA TRP A 16 -24.82 -8.62 -22.91
C TRP A 16 -24.16 -7.24 -23.06
N LEU A 17 -24.04 -6.71 -24.28
CA LEU A 17 -23.53 -5.35 -24.46
C LEU A 17 -24.43 -4.31 -23.79
N LEU A 18 -25.74 -4.41 -24.01
CA LEU A 18 -26.72 -3.51 -23.38
C LEU A 18 -26.72 -3.65 -21.87
N LEU A 19 -26.58 -4.88 -21.35
CA LEU A 19 -26.51 -5.14 -19.92
C LEU A 19 -25.29 -4.46 -19.31
N TRP A 20 -24.09 -4.67 -19.85
CA TRP A 20 -22.86 -4.10 -19.28
C TRP A 20 -22.80 -2.57 -19.36
N PHE A 21 -23.17 -1.97 -20.49
CA PHE A 21 -23.23 -0.51 -20.59
C PHE A 21 -24.39 0.08 -19.79
N GLY A 22 -25.54 -0.61 -19.75
CA GLY A 22 -26.70 -0.22 -18.97
C GLY A 22 -26.47 -0.28 -17.46
N THR A 23 -25.83 -1.34 -16.97
CA THR A 23 -25.45 -1.45 -15.55
C THR A 23 -24.41 -0.43 -15.17
N LEU A 24 -23.37 -0.24 -16.00
CA LEU A 24 -22.38 0.82 -15.76
C LEU A 24 -23.04 2.19 -15.72
N GLY A 25 -23.92 2.51 -16.67
CA GLY A 25 -24.64 3.78 -16.69
C GLY A 25 -25.55 3.98 -15.48
N ALA A 26 -26.30 2.94 -15.08
CA ALA A 26 -27.17 2.98 -13.92
C ALA A 26 -26.37 3.15 -12.61
N VAL A 27 -25.34 2.34 -12.41
CA VAL A 27 -24.49 2.40 -11.21
C VAL A 27 -23.72 3.71 -11.16
N ALA A 28 -23.17 4.19 -12.27
CA ALA A 28 -22.45 5.47 -12.30
C ALA A 28 -23.35 6.68 -12.00
N TYR A 29 -24.65 6.58 -12.26
CA TYR A 29 -25.62 7.63 -11.94
C TYR A 29 -25.89 7.72 -10.43
N PHE A 30 -25.95 6.58 -9.73
CA PHE A 30 -26.22 6.54 -8.28
C PHE A 30 -24.97 6.60 -7.42
N ALA A 31 -23.82 6.16 -7.94
CA ALA A 31 -22.61 6.03 -7.14
C ALA A 31 -22.02 7.40 -6.78
N PRO A 32 -21.73 7.65 -5.49
CA PRO A 32 -21.09 8.88 -5.06
C PRO A 32 -19.67 9.02 -5.66
N PRO A 33 -19.12 10.25 -5.67
CA PRO A 33 -17.70 10.47 -5.92
C PRO A 33 -16.85 9.67 -4.93
N LEU A 34 -15.72 9.11 -5.41
CA LEU A 34 -14.80 8.36 -4.55
C LEU A 34 -14.27 9.21 -3.40
N ASP A 35 -13.99 10.48 -3.66
CA ASP A 35 -13.46 11.44 -2.67
C ASP A 35 -14.41 11.64 -1.46
N ASP A 36 -15.71 11.32 -1.58
CA ASP A 36 -16.71 11.50 -0.53
C ASP A 36 -16.86 10.28 0.39
N VAL A 37 -16.44 9.09 -0.07
CA VAL A 37 -16.61 7.81 0.65
C VAL A 37 -15.30 7.21 1.15
N VAL A 38 -14.16 7.81 0.78
CA VAL A 38 -12.85 7.37 1.23
C VAL A 38 -12.59 7.85 2.65
N GLN A 39 -12.28 6.91 3.53
CA GLN A 39 -11.76 7.22 4.85
C GLN A 39 -10.28 7.64 4.74
N THR A 40 -10.00 8.82 5.29
CA THR A 40 -8.66 9.39 5.38
C THR A 40 -7.94 8.91 6.65
N GLY A 41 -6.60 8.96 6.65
CA GLY A 41 -5.80 8.54 7.79
C GLY A 41 -5.15 7.16 7.61
N GLU A 42 -3.86 7.03 7.94
CA GLU A 42 -3.22 5.71 8.01
C GLU A 42 -3.63 4.95 9.28
N PHE A 43 -3.76 5.67 10.38
CA PHE A 43 -3.97 5.10 11.71
C PHE A 43 -5.46 4.87 12.04
N ALA A 44 -6.37 5.45 11.26
CA ALA A 44 -7.81 5.23 11.41
C ALA A 44 -8.21 3.77 11.15
N PHE A 45 -7.38 3.03 10.38
CA PHE A 45 -7.55 1.61 10.08
C PHE A 45 -6.92 0.67 11.12
N LEU A 46 -6.32 1.21 12.19
CA LEU A 46 -5.85 0.39 13.30
C LEU A 46 -7.06 -0.20 14.06
N PRO A 47 -6.94 -1.43 14.59
CA PRO A 47 -7.93 -2.00 15.49
C PRO A 47 -8.27 -1.04 16.63
N ASP A 48 -9.55 -0.95 16.99
CA ASP A 48 -10.02 -0.01 18.00
C ASP A 48 -9.35 -0.22 19.37
N ASP A 49 -8.95 -1.45 19.69
CA ASP A 49 -8.26 -1.85 20.92
C ASP A 49 -6.75 -1.55 20.91
N SER A 50 -6.20 -1.03 19.81
CA SER A 50 -4.79 -0.62 19.74
C SER A 50 -4.47 0.42 20.80
N PRO A 51 -3.33 0.32 21.53
CA PRO A 51 -2.99 1.23 22.62
C PRO A 51 -3.06 2.72 22.25
N SER A 52 -2.59 3.10 21.07
CA SER A 52 -2.65 4.45 20.49
C SER A 52 -4.10 4.91 20.25
N ARG A 53 -4.97 4.05 19.70
CA ARG A 53 -6.40 4.33 19.48
C ARG A 53 -7.18 4.44 20.80
N VAL A 54 -6.84 3.63 21.79
CA VAL A 54 -7.41 3.72 23.15
C VAL A 54 -6.97 5.02 23.80
N ALA A 55 -5.68 5.36 23.73
CA ALA A 55 -5.15 6.61 24.25
C ALA A 55 -5.76 7.82 23.53
N GLU A 56 -6.03 7.73 22.23
CA GLU A 56 -6.64 8.80 21.43
C GLU A 56 -8.08 9.05 21.84
N ARG A 57 -8.86 7.98 22.02
CA ARG A 57 -10.23 8.08 22.55
C ARG A 57 -10.25 8.60 23.99
N LEU A 58 -9.29 8.18 24.82
CA LEU A 58 -9.14 8.69 26.18
C LEU A 58 -8.82 10.19 26.17
N TYR A 59 -7.89 10.61 25.31
CA TYR A 59 -7.55 12.02 25.12
C TYR A 59 -8.76 12.84 24.67
N ALA A 60 -9.49 12.39 23.64
CA ALA A 60 -10.68 13.08 23.12
C ALA A 60 -11.79 13.23 24.18
N LYS A 61 -11.98 12.23 25.05
CA LYS A 61 -12.93 12.30 26.17
C LYS A 61 -12.47 13.22 27.29
N ALA A 62 -11.17 13.17 27.63
CA ALA A 62 -10.61 13.92 28.74
C ALA A 62 -10.39 15.41 28.42
N PHE A 63 -10.09 15.72 27.16
CA PHE A 63 -9.73 17.05 26.65
C PHE A 63 -10.61 17.43 25.43
N PRO A 64 -11.93 17.58 25.60
CA PRO A 64 -12.86 17.81 24.48
C PRO A 64 -12.63 19.16 23.78
N GLN A 65 -12.07 20.15 24.48
CA GLN A 65 -11.72 21.46 23.92
C GLN A 65 -10.38 21.45 23.17
N SER A 66 -9.60 20.36 23.28
CA SER A 66 -8.25 20.22 22.72
C SER A 66 -8.21 19.19 21.59
N ALA A 67 -9.37 18.91 20.99
CA ALA A 67 -9.56 17.83 20.02
C ALA A 67 -8.53 17.90 18.88
N GLN A 68 -7.89 16.75 18.62
CA GLN A 68 -6.86 16.45 17.61
C GLN A 68 -6.45 17.64 16.72
N ALA A 69 -5.48 18.43 17.19
CA ALA A 69 -4.94 19.52 16.42
C ALA A 69 -3.88 19.01 15.43
N SER A 70 -4.07 19.26 14.14
CA SER A 70 -2.97 19.24 13.17
C SER A 70 -2.37 20.64 13.07
N THR A 71 -1.14 20.74 12.60
CA THR A 71 -0.42 22.02 12.55
C THR A 71 0.01 22.34 11.13
N VAL A 72 -0.02 23.63 10.81
CA VAL A 72 0.72 24.21 9.70
C VAL A 72 1.86 25.00 10.31
N ALA A 73 3.09 24.64 9.97
CA ALA A 73 4.29 25.32 10.45
C ALA A 73 4.93 26.10 9.30
N VAL A 74 4.95 27.42 9.41
CA VAL A 74 5.70 28.28 8.50
C VAL A 74 7.10 28.47 9.10
N VAL A 75 8.10 27.99 8.37
CA VAL A 75 9.51 28.06 8.76
C VAL A 75 10.12 29.27 8.10
N VAL A 76 10.67 30.17 8.91
CA VAL A 76 11.34 31.37 8.44
C VAL A 76 12.80 31.26 8.84
N ARG A 77 13.70 31.19 7.85
CA ARG A 77 15.13 30.95 8.10
C ARG A 77 16.01 31.90 7.31
N ARG A 78 17.16 32.23 7.87
CA ARG A 78 18.16 33.07 7.19
C ARG A 78 19.16 32.19 6.44
N VAL A 79 19.20 32.35 5.11
CA VAL A 79 20.08 31.57 4.21
C VAL A 79 21.30 32.39 3.75
N SER A 80 21.23 33.72 3.85
CA SER A 80 22.34 34.61 3.46
C SER A 80 22.30 35.94 4.22
N GLY A 81 23.46 36.58 4.40
CA GLY A 81 23.56 37.95 4.95
C GLY A 81 23.75 38.08 6.46
N GLY A 82 24.09 37.01 7.18
CA GLY A 82 24.40 37.02 8.62
C GLY A 82 24.27 35.62 9.25
N ASP A 83 24.83 35.44 10.45
CA ASP A 83 24.79 34.16 11.18
C ASP A 83 23.54 33.96 12.06
N GLN A 84 22.68 34.98 12.23
CA GLN A 84 21.46 34.96 13.06
C GLN A 84 20.35 35.84 12.47
N LEU A 85 19.09 35.60 12.86
CA LEU A 85 17.93 36.42 12.51
C LEU A 85 18.08 37.86 13.05
N SER A 86 17.83 38.84 12.18
CA SER A 86 17.85 40.27 12.52
C SER A 86 16.53 40.71 13.18
N GLU A 87 16.50 41.83 13.90
CA GLU A 87 15.24 42.37 14.44
C GLU A 87 14.20 42.66 13.34
N ALA A 88 14.65 43.07 12.14
CA ALA A 88 13.75 43.25 11.00
C ALA A 88 13.12 41.93 10.53
N ASP A 89 13.82 40.81 10.68
CA ASP A 89 13.29 39.48 10.34
C ASP A 89 12.26 39.03 11.36
N LEU A 90 12.55 39.30 12.64
CA LEU A 90 11.66 38.99 13.75
C LEU A 90 10.38 39.84 13.67
N ASN A 91 10.48 41.13 13.36
CA ASN A 91 9.31 42.01 13.16
C ASN A 91 8.49 41.63 11.93
N PHE A 92 9.11 41.08 10.88
CA PHE A 92 8.35 40.55 9.74
C PHE A 92 7.44 39.37 10.11
N VAL A 93 7.86 38.55 11.08
CA VAL A 93 7.10 37.39 11.54
C VAL A 93 6.01 37.77 12.54
N ASP A 94 6.30 38.69 13.45
CA ASP A 94 5.34 39.18 14.47
C ASP A 94 5.77 40.58 14.95
N ASP A 95 4.95 41.62 14.73
CA ASP A 95 5.24 42.99 15.16
C ASP A 95 4.33 43.42 16.33
N ASP A 96 4.88 43.46 17.56
CA ASP A 96 4.13 43.76 18.80
C ASP A 96 4.15 45.27 19.13
N PHE A 97 4.56 46.14 18.19
CA PHE A 97 4.73 47.58 18.42
C PHE A 97 3.70 48.43 17.64
N ASP A 98 2.76 48.97 18.41
CA ASP A 98 1.95 50.20 18.24
C ASP A 98 1.92 50.80 16.80
N PRO A 99 0.75 50.88 16.13
CA PRO A 99 0.66 51.31 14.74
C PRO A 99 1.11 52.77 14.60
N ALA A 100 2.33 52.99 14.10
CA ALA A 100 2.70 54.29 13.56
C ALA A 100 1.92 54.50 12.25
N PRO A 101 1.29 55.66 12.01
CA PRO A 101 0.16 55.74 11.07
C PRO A 101 0.51 55.65 9.58
N GLU A 102 1.77 55.63 9.17
CA GLU A 102 2.11 55.74 7.74
C GLU A 102 3.34 54.88 7.37
N ALA A 103 3.03 53.70 6.79
CA ALA A 103 3.84 52.84 5.91
C ALA A 103 4.72 51.71 6.51
N ALA A 104 4.14 50.52 6.71
CA ALA A 104 4.46 49.25 5.99
C ALA A 104 3.48 48.12 6.41
N PRO A 105 3.16 47.13 5.56
CA PRO A 105 1.88 46.38 5.62
C PRO A 105 1.96 44.98 6.27
N ALA A 106 0.92 44.63 7.06
CA ALA A 106 0.48 43.30 7.51
C ALA A 106 1.56 42.22 7.66
N ASP A 107 1.98 42.00 8.91
CA ASP A 107 2.93 40.96 9.31
C ASP A 107 2.43 39.54 8.93
N LEU A 108 3.34 38.57 8.93
CA LEU A 108 2.99 37.18 8.60
C LEU A 108 1.87 36.65 9.53
N LYS A 109 1.91 37.02 10.81
CA LYS A 109 0.92 36.64 11.82
C LYS A 109 -0.48 37.12 11.49
N ASP A 110 -0.69 38.41 11.20
CA ASP A 110 -1.97 39.02 10.86
C ASP A 110 -2.61 38.35 9.65
N ARG A 111 -1.80 38.00 8.65
CA ARG A 111 -2.29 37.33 7.44
C ARG A 111 -2.71 35.90 7.71
N LEU A 112 -1.96 35.18 8.54
CA LEU A 112 -2.35 33.84 9.00
C LEU A 112 -3.59 33.89 9.88
N LEU A 113 -3.73 34.90 10.75
CA LEU A 113 -4.91 35.13 11.58
C LEU A 113 -6.15 35.42 10.72
N LYS A 114 -6.01 36.21 9.64
CA LYS A 114 -7.10 36.45 8.71
C LYS A 114 -7.58 35.16 8.03
N ILE A 115 -6.67 34.32 7.58
CA ILE A 115 -7.01 32.98 7.04
C ILE A 115 -7.67 32.13 8.14
N ALA A 116 -7.18 32.20 9.37
CA ALA A 116 -7.79 31.52 10.51
C ALA A 116 -9.25 31.96 10.74
N GLU A 117 -9.52 33.26 10.73
CA GLU A 117 -10.87 33.82 10.88
C GLU A 117 -11.81 33.40 9.75
N GLU A 118 -11.36 33.48 8.49
CA GLU A 118 -12.16 33.11 7.31
C GLU A 118 -12.61 31.64 7.34
N HIS A 119 -11.75 30.75 7.87
CA HIS A 119 -12.04 29.33 8.05
C HIS A 119 -12.57 28.97 9.44
N GLN A 120 -12.88 29.95 10.29
CA GLN A 120 -13.42 29.77 11.65
C GLN A 120 -12.51 28.89 12.53
N LEU A 121 -11.20 29.04 12.39
CA LEU A 121 -10.17 28.35 13.16
C LEU A 121 -9.96 29.11 14.49
N GLY A 122 -10.40 28.50 15.60
CA GLY A 122 -10.24 29.07 16.94
C GLY A 122 -11.28 28.52 17.93
N SER A 123 -10.95 28.55 19.22
CA SER A 123 -11.87 28.14 20.29
C SER A 123 -13.07 29.09 20.36
N THR A 124 -14.28 28.59 20.14
CA THR A 124 -15.53 29.27 20.54
C THR A 124 -15.70 29.16 22.06
N ALA A 125 -14.77 29.70 22.84
CA ALA A 125 -14.95 29.82 24.28
C ALA A 125 -15.99 30.92 24.57
N SER A 126 -16.97 30.59 25.40
CA SER A 126 -17.97 31.54 25.90
C SER A 126 -17.26 32.66 26.69
N PRO A 127 -17.72 33.92 26.61
CA PRO A 127 -17.09 35.06 27.27
C PRO A 127 -17.35 34.99 28.78
N THR A 128 -16.45 34.37 29.53
CA THR A 128 -16.42 34.52 30.99
C THR A 128 -14.99 34.83 31.44
N ASP A 129 -14.84 36.07 31.91
CA ASP A 129 -13.76 36.72 32.67
C ASP A 129 -12.30 36.59 32.17
N ASP A 130 -11.78 37.73 31.68
CA ASP A 130 -10.38 38.21 31.61
C ASP A 130 -9.27 37.31 31.01
N ALA A 131 -9.60 36.14 30.44
CA ALA A 131 -8.64 35.33 29.69
C ALA A 131 -8.89 35.49 28.17
N GLU A 132 -7.94 36.13 27.47
CA GLU A 132 -7.88 36.08 26.01
C GLU A 132 -7.83 34.61 25.54
N PRO A 133 -8.66 34.20 24.56
CA PRO A 133 -8.58 32.87 23.97
C PRO A 133 -7.18 32.66 23.37
N ASP A 134 -6.65 31.43 23.45
CA ASP A 134 -5.37 31.10 22.81
C ASP A 134 -5.47 31.42 21.30
N PRO A 135 -4.54 32.22 20.75
CA PRO A 135 -4.62 32.61 19.35
C PRO A 135 -4.41 31.36 18.48
N PRO A 136 -5.16 31.21 17.37
CA PRO A 136 -5.00 30.08 16.46
C PRO A 136 -3.61 30.04 15.80
N VAL A 137 -2.90 31.18 15.80
CA VAL A 137 -1.53 31.35 15.30
C VAL A 137 -0.61 31.66 16.46
N VAL A 138 0.46 30.87 16.61
CA VAL A 138 1.48 31.00 17.64
C VAL A 138 2.84 31.31 17.02
N THR A 139 3.55 32.30 17.56
CA THR A 139 4.85 32.80 17.06
C THR A 139 5.89 32.90 18.17
N PHE A 140 7.11 33.33 17.82
CA PHE A 140 8.20 33.45 18.78
C PHE A 140 8.03 34.53 19.85
N ARG A 141 7.13 35.52 19.66
CA ARG A 141 6.86 36.58 20.64
C ARG A 141 5.78 36.21 21.65
N ASP A 142 5.04 35.12 21.43
CA ASP A 142 4.03 34.67 22.38
C ASP A 142 4.67 34.28 23.71
N ARG A 143 4.21 34.95 24.78
CA ARG A 143 4.80 34.98 26.15
C ARG A 143 5.10 33.63 26.80
N HIS A 144 4.63 32.52 26.24
CA HIS A 144 4.63 31.20 26.86
C HIS A 144 5.30 30.12 25.99
N VAL A 145 5.05 30.10 24.68
CA VAL A 145 5.61 29.06 23.77
C VAL A 145 6.69 29.65 22.86
N GLY A 146 6.73 30.97 22.68
CA GLY A 146 7.47 31.61 21.61
C GLY A 146 8.99 31.48 21.67
N GLN A 147 9.59 31.40 22.86
CA GLN A 147 11.05 31.19 22.97
C GLN A 147 11.52 29.86 22.35
N PHE A 148 10.64 28.87 22.24
CA PHE A 148 10.93 27.56 21.63
C PHE A 148 10.65 27.52 20.13
N LEU A 149 9.95 28.54 19.61
CA LEU A 149 9.75 28.74 18.19
C LEU A 149 10.90 29.54 17.56
N LEU A 150 11.93 29.89 18.35
CA LEU A 150 13.22 30.35 17.86
C LEU A 150 14.22 29.19 17.97
N SER A 151 15.00 28.97 16.92
CA SER A 151 15.98 27.89 16.91
C SER A 151 17.11 28.15 17.92
N PRO A 152 17.71 27.11 18.52
CA PRO A 152 18.83 27.26 19.45
C PRO A 152 20.03 28.01 18.88
N ASP A 153 20.23 27.96 17.56
CA ASP A 153 21.28 28.68 16.85
C ASP A 153 20.88 30.12 16.44
N GLY A 154 19.62 30.52 16.66
CA GLY A 154 19.07 31.82 16.33
C GLY A 154 18.92 32.10 14.83
N ARG A 155 19.01 31.08 13.96
CA ARG A 155 18.95 31.20 12.50
C ARG A 155 17.58 30.98 11.89
N ALA A 156 16.66 30.38 12.62
CA ALA A 156 15.32 30.05 12.15
C ALA A 156 14.26 30.32 13.22
N THR A 157 13.05 30.62 12.77
CA THR A 157 11.87 30.74 13.61
C THR A 157 10.66 30.08 12.97
N LEU A 158 9.69 29.67 13.79
CA LEU A 158 8.46 29.02 13.38
C LEU A 158 7.25 29.91 13.70
N ALA A 159 6.33 30.02 12.75
CA ALA A 159 4.96 30.44 13.01
C ALA A 159 4.04 29.24 12.82
N ILE A 160 3.31 28.86 13.87
CA ILE A 160 2.47 27.66 13.89
C ILE A 160 1.00 28.08 13.87
N LEU A 161 0.26 27.61 12.88
CA LEU A 161 -1.20 27.67 12.85
C LEU A 161 -1.76 26.31 13.29
N GLU A 162 -2.54 26.29 14.37
CA GLU A 162 -3.24 25.09 14.83
C GLU A 162 -4.57 24.93 14.07
N LEU A 163 -4.81 23.72 13.55
CA LEU A 163 -6.04 23.33 12.89
C LEU A 163 -6.80 22.32 13.77
N PRO A 164 -8.12 22.47 14.00
CA PRO A 164 -8.90 21.62 14.91
C PRO A 164 -9.21 20.21 14.35
N ARG A 165 -8.56 19.82 13.24
CA ARG A 165 -8.85 18.61 12.46
C ARG A 165 -7.62 17.73 12.34
N GLU A 166 -7.84 16.45 12.08
CA GLU A 166 -6.77 15.49 11.78
C GLU A 166 -5.95 15.92 10.56
N PHE A 167 -4.67 15.56 10.54
CA PHE A 167 -3.74 16.06 9.53
C PHE A 167 -4.01 15.55 8.10
N LEU A 168 -4.66 14.39 7.95
CA LEU A 168 -5.05 13.79 6.66
C LEU A 168 -6.49 14.15 6.24
N ASP A 169 -7.16 15.09 6.91
CA ASP A 169 -8.49 15.53 6.52
C ASP A 169 -8.47 16.31 5.18
N THR A 170 -9.34 15.93 4.24
CA THR A 170 -9.50 16.63 2.96
C THR A 170 -9.94 18.08 3.13
N ALA A 171 -10.62 18.40 4.23
CA ALA A 171 -11.05 19.75 4.56
C ALA A 171 -9.90 20.70 4.93
N ASN A 172 -8.69 20.18 5.18
CA ASN A 172 -7.49 21.02 5.37
C ASN A 172 -6.92 21.56 4.05
N LYS A 173 -7.22 20.90 2.91
CA LYS A 173 -6.71 21.29 1.59
C LYS A 173 -6.95 22.76 1.22
N PRO A 174 -8.17 23.33 1.33
CA PRO A 174 -8.39 24.73 0.95
C PRO A 174 -7.57 25.69 1.81
N ILE A 175 -7.51 25.46 3.13
CA ILE A 175 -6.75 26.29 4.09
C ILE A 175 -5.26 26.31 3.72
N ILE A 176 -4.68 25.14 3.48
CA ILE A 176 -3.27 25.01 3.15
C ILE A 176 -2.97 25.61 1.76
N SER A 177 -3.86 25.41 0.78
CA SER A 177 -3.72 26.01 -0.55
C SER A 177 -3.74 27.53 -0.50
N GLU A 178 -4.54 28.11 0.38
CA GLU A 178 -4.61 29.54 0.58
C GLU A 178 -3.32 30.09 1.22
N ILE A 179 -2.81 29.42 2.26
CA ILE A 179 -1.52 29.74 2.86
C ILE A 179 -0.39 29.64 1.82
N GLU A 180 -0.38 28.61 0.98
CA GLU A 180 0.61 28.49 -0.08
C GLU A 180 0.51 29.60 -1.13
N SER A 181 -0.70 29.93 -1.54
CA SER A 181 -0.92 31.03 -2.48
C SER A 181 -0.40 32.36 -1.89
N LEU A 182 -0.58 32.57 -0.59
CA LEU A 182 -0.04 33.72 0.13
C LEU A 182 1.50 33.70 0.16
N LEU A 183 2.11 32.58 0.54
CA LEU A 183 3.56 32.51 0.75
C LEU A 183 4.36 32.47 -0.56
N PHE A 184 3.83 31.83 -1.61
CA PHE A 184 4.62 31.49 -2.80
C PHE A 184 4.10 32.11 -4.11
N GLU A 185 2.80 32.43 -4.19
CA GLU A 185 2.18 32.95 -5.43
C GLU A 185 1.89 34.46 -5.34
N ASN A 186 1.72 35.00 -4.15
CA ASN A 186 1.45 36.43 -3.94
C ASN A 186 2.73 37.27 -4.11
N ASP A 187 2.87 37.90 -5.27
CA ASP A 187 3.99 38.79 -5.59
C ASP A 187 4.14 39.98 -4.63
N GLU A 188 3.04 40.47 -4.06
CA GLU A 188 3.06 41.58 -3.10
C GLU A 188 3.71 41.14 -1.79
N PHE A 189 3.30 40.00 -1.26
CA PHE A 189 3.87 39.41 -0.05
C PHE A 189 5.34 39.02 -0.27
N ARG A 190 5.68 38.43 -1.42
CA ARG A 190 7.07 38.03 -1.72
C ARG A 190 8.05 39.19 -1.81
N ARG A 191 7.60 40.39 -2.19
CA ARG A 191 8.44 41.60 -2.18
C ARG A 191 8.68 42.16 -0.78
N GLN A 192 7.86 41.78 0.19
CA GLN A 192 7.97 42.20 1.60
C GLN A 192 8.95 41.33 2.38
N ILE A 193 9.28 40.12 1.89
CA ILE A 193 10.25 39.23 2.52
C ILE A 193 11.64 39.90 2.57
N PRO A 194 12.25 40.07 3.75
CA PRO A 194 13.59 40.64 3.87
C PRO A 194 14.65 39.91 3.03
N GLN A 195 15.65 40.63 2.53
CA GLN A 195 16.72 40.01 1.73
C GLN A 195 17.52 39.00 2.56
N GLY A 196 17.67 37.78 2.02
CA GLY A 196 18.39 36.69 2.67
C GLY A 196 17.53 35.81 3.59
N LEU A 197 16.23 36.10 3.72
CA LEU A 197 15.24 35.22 4.33
C LEU A 197 14.67 34.24 3.30
N ASP A 198 14.50 32.99 3.72
CA ASP A 198 13.78 31.95 3.00
C ASP A 198 12.59 31.48 3.86
N ILE A 199 11.48 31.18 3.19
CA ILE A 199 10.25 30.71 3.83
C ILE A 199 9.93 29.32 3.31
N ALA A 200 9.75 28.37 4.23
CA ALA A 200 9.34 27.01 3.91
C ALA A 200 8.07 26.64 4.67
N LEU A 201 7.33 25.66 4.14
CA LEU A 201 6.04 25.25 4.68
C LEU A 201 6.10 23.79 5.14
N SER A 202 5.81 23.55 6.41
CA SER A 202 5.84 22.26 7.08
C SER A 202 4.60 22.12 7.98
N GLY A 203 4.63 21.17 8.92
CA GLY A 203 3.52 20.85 9.80
C GLY A 203 2.76 19.61 9.33
N THR A 204 2.13 18.93 10.28
CA THR A 204 1.45 17.65 10.04
C THR A 204 0.36 17.80 8.98
N ALA A 205 -0.40 18.89 9.00
CA ALA A 205 -1.49 19.13 8.04
C ALA A 205 -0.98 19.27 6.60
N VAL A 206 0.16 19.93 6.42
CA VAL A 206 0.80 20.13 5.11
C VAL A 206 1.30 18.80 4.56
N VAL A 207 1.95 17.98 5.40
CA VAL A 207 2.36 16.60 5.04
C VAL A 207 1.13 15.78 4.62
N GLY A 208 0.05 15.80 5.40
CA GLY A 208 -1.17 15.05 5.09
C GLY A 208 -1.81 15.48 3.77
N ARG A 209 -1.90 16.79 3.52
CA ARG A 209 -2.37 17.31 2.22
C ARG A 209 -1.48 16.86 1.07
N ASP A 210 -0.16 16.96 1.19
CA ASP A 210 0.78 16.53 0.15
C ASP A 210 0.64 15.02 -0.13
N MET A 211 0.42 14.19 0.91
CA MET A 211 0.13 12.77 0.74
C MET A 211 -1.16 12.53 -0.05
N LEU A 212 -2.24 13.27 0.25
CA LEU A 212 -3.50 13.12 -0.48
C LEU A 212 -3.38 13.57 -1.95
N VAL A 213 -2.63 14.64 -2.22
CA VAL A 213 -2.38 15.12 -3.59
C VAL A 213 -1.51 14.11 -4.35
N ALA A 214 -0.40 13.68 -3.75
CA ALA A 214 0.47 12.66 -4.31
C ALA A 214 -0.26 11.34 -4.59
N ALA A 215 -1.15 10.90 -3.70
CA ALA A 215 -1.97 9.71 -3.92
C ALA A 215 -2.90 9.87 -5.15
N LYS A 216 -3.56 11.03 -5.29
CA LYS A 216 -4.46 11.32 -6.42
C LYS A 216 -3.70 11.44 -7.74
N ASP A 217 -2.55 12.08 -7.73
CA ASP A 217 -1.70 12.22 -8.92
C ASP A 217 -1.09 10.88 -9.31
N SER A 218 -0.68 10.07 -8.32
CA SER A 218 -0.22 8.70 -8.56
C SER A 218 -1.29 7.83 -9.21
N ALA A 219 -2.54 7.91 -8.73
CA ALA A 219 -3.65 7.15 -9.30
C ALA A 219 -3.89 7.51 -10.78
N LYS A 220 -3.96 8.80 -11.09
CA LYS A 220 -4.16 9.29 -12.47
C LYS A 220 -3.00 8.91 -13.39
N ALA A 221 -1.76 9.10 -12.92
CA ALA A 221 -0.56 8.78 -13.68
C ALA A 221 -0.49 7.28 -13.98
N THR A 222 -0.78 6.45 -12.97
CA THR A 222 -0.84 5.00 -13.10
C THR A 222 -1.89 4.61 -14.13
N GLU A 223 -3.16 5.03 -13.99
CA GLU A 223 -4.24 4.67 -14.92
C GLU A 223 -3.87 5.02 -16.37
N HIS A 224 -3.44 6.26 -16.62
CA HIS A 224 -3.12 6.71 -17.96
C HIS A 224 -1.94 5.94 -18.55
N LEU A 225 -0.88 5.74 -17.77
CA LEU A 225 0.29 4.98 -18.22
C LEU A 225 -0.05 3.50 -18.44
N THR A 226 -0.84 2.86 -17.57
CA THR A 226 -1.28 1.47 -17.74
C THR A 226 -1.98 1.31 -19.08
N VAL A 227 -2.96 2.17 -19.38
CA VAL A 227 -3.74 2.09 -20.63
C VAL A 227 -2.84 2.26 -21.85
N VAL A 228 -1.99 3.29 -21.87
CA VAL A 228 -1.07 3.56 -22.99
C VAL A 228 -0.08 2.41 -23.18
N LEU A 229 0.50 1.91 -22.09
CA LEU A 229 1.48 0.84 -22.12
C LEU A 229 0.85 -0.48 -22.57
N VAL A 230 -0.33 -0.84 -22.07
CA VAL A 230 -1.07 -2.03 -22.50
C VAL A 230 -1.41 -1.94 -23.98
N ILE A 231 -1.89 -0.80 -24.48
CA ILE A 231 -2.13 -0.59 -25.92
C ILE A 231 -0.84 -0.81 -26.71
N ALA A 232 0.27 -0.19 -26.29
CA ALA A 232 1.55 -0.31 -26.97
C ALA A 232 2.05 -1.77 -27.01
N LEU A 233 2.00 -2.48 -25.87
CA LEU A 233 2.40 -3.88 -25.77
C LEU A 233 1.50 -4.80 -26.60
N LEU A 234 0.19 -4.61 -26.56
CA LEU A 234 -0.75 -5.41 -27.35
C LEU A 234 -0.56 -5.21 -28.86
N ILE A 235 -0.35 -3.96 -29.31
CA ILE A 235 -0.05 -3.67 -30.71
C ILE A 235 1.27 -4.31 -31.12
N LEU A 236 2.31 -4.22 -30.28
CA LEU A 236 3.62 -4.81 -30.53
C LEU A 236 3.56 -6.34 -30.64
N ILE A 237 2.83 -6.99 -29.74
CA ILE A 237 2.74 -8.46 -29.64
C ILE A 237 1.84 -9.04 -30.73
N TYR A 238 0.62 -8.52 -30.89
CA TYR A 238 -0.39 -9.13 -31.75
C TYR A 238 -0.46 -8.54 -33.16
N ARG A 239 0.09 -7.34 -33.40
CA ARG A 239 0.04 -6.62 -34.70
C ARG A 239 -1.38 -6.51 -35.28
N ALA A 240 -2.40 -6.57 -34.43
CA ALA A 240 -3.82 -6.52 -34.77
C ALA A 240 -4.52 -5.52 -33.81
N PRO A 241 -4.64 -4.24 -34.19
CA PRO A 241 -5.06 -3.18 -33.28
C PRO A 241 -6.51 -3.34 -32.80
N LEU A 242 -7.42 -3.89 -33.62
CA LEU A 242 -8.79 -4.14 -33.18
C LEU A 242 -8.87 -5.27 -32.14
N LEU A 243 -8.02 -6.29 -32.28
CA LEU A 243 -7.89 -7.39 -31.33
C LEU A 243 -7.35 -6.92 -29.97
N ALA A 244 -6.47 -5.91 -29.98
CA ALA A 244 -5.94 -5.27 -28.79
C ALA A 244 -6.96 -4.40 -28.05
N LEU A 245 -7.87 -3.75 -28.79
CA LEU A 245 -8.87 -2.84 -28.19
C LEU A 245 -9.93 -3.59 -27.38
N ILE A 246 -10.25 -4.84 -27.75
CA ILE A 246 -11.31 -5.62 -27.09
C ILE A 246 -10.97 -5.91 -25.61
N PRO A 247 -9.83 -6.52 -25.25
CA PRO A 247 -9.43 -6.71 -23.85
C PRO A 247 -9.43 -5.41 -23.05
N LEU A 248 -8.89 -4.34 -23.64
CA LEU A 248 -8.79 -3.05 -22.99
C LEU A 248 -10.17 -2.47 -22.67
N MET A 249 -11.09 -2.48 -23.63
CA MET A 249 -12.47 -2.02 -23.43
C MET A 249 -13.19 -2.86 -22.38
N THR A 250 -13.01 -4.18 -22.40
CA THR A 250 -13.60 -5.08 -21.40
C THR A 250 -13.17 -4.71 -20.00
N VAL A 251 -11.86 -4.63 -19.79
CA VAL A 251 -11.29 -4.35 -18.49
C VAL A 251 -11.62 -2.93 -18.04
N ALA A 252 -11.55 -1.93 -18.91
CA ALA A 252 -11.88 -0.55 -18.57
C ALA A 252 -13.33 -0.40 -18.08
N VAL A 253 -14.28 -1.08 -18.73
CA VAL A 253 -15.67 -1.12 -18.29
C VAL A 253 -15.80 -1.85 -16.94
N ALA A 254 -15.11 -2.98 -16.77
CA ALA A 254 -15.13 -3.76 -15.53
C ALA A 254 -14.53 -3.01 -14.34
N VAL A 255 -13.39 -2.33 -14.51
CA VAL A 255 -12.73 -1.51 -13.47
C VAL A 255 -13.65 -0.36 -13.05
N ARG A 256 -14.23 0.38 -14.02
CA ARG A 256 -15.15 1.48 -13.69
C ARG A 256 -16.39 1.00 -12.97
N LEU A 257 -16.98 -0.12 -13.42
CA LEU A 257 -18.12 -0.72 -12.74
C LEU A 257 -17.74 -1.14 -11.31
N THR A 258 -16.60 -1.79 -11.14
CA THR A 258 -16.07 -2.22 -9.84
C THR A 258 -15.93 -1.04 -8.89
N MET A 259 -15.22 0.01 -9.30
CA MET A 259 -15.00 1.19 -8.44
C MET A 259 -16.32 1.86 -8.05
N LYS A 260 -17.28 1.97 -8.97
CA LYS A 260 -18.58 2.58 -8.69
C LYS A 260 -19.45 1.72 -7.77
N LEU A 261 -19.42 0.39 -7.92
CA LEU A 261 -20.07 -0.53 -6.98
C LEU A 261 -19.44 -0.46 -5.60
N LEU A 262 -18.10 -0.40 -5.51
CA LEU A 262 -17.40 -0.23 -4.24
C LEU A 262 -17.76 1.08 -3.55
N CYS A 263 -17.92 2.19 -4.30
CA CYS A 263 -18.38 3.46 -3.74
C CYS A 263 -19.80 3.36 -3.16
N LEU A 264 -20.72 2.67 -3.85
CA LEU A 264 -22.08 2.42 -3.33
C LEU A 264 -22.07 1.54 -2.08
N MET A 265 -21.22 0.51 -2.05
CA MET A 265 -21.05 -0.35 -0.87
C MET A 265 -20.48 0.44 0.30
N ALA A 266 -19.58 1.39 0.03
CA ALA A 266 -18.99 2.25 1.05
C ALA A 266 -19.97 3.25 1.64
N GLU A 267 -20.83 3.85 0.81
CA GLU A 267 -21.92 4.72 1.28
C GLU A 267 -22.88 3.99 2.23
N GLN A 268 -23.10 2.70 2.01
CA GLN A 268 -23.93 1.84 2.88
C GLN A 268 -23.18 1.31 4.11
N GLY A 269 -21.89 1.61 4.26
CA GLY A 269 -21.05 1.13 5.35
C GLY A 269 -20.71 -0.36 5.28
N TRP A 270 -20.79 -0.98 4.09
CA TRP A 270 -20.42 -2.39 3.91
C TRP A 270 -18.91 -2.60 3.74
N VAL A 271 -18.21 -1.60 3.22
CA VAL A 271 -16.78 -1.60 2.87
C VAL A 271 -16.23 -0.23 3.20
N VAL A 272 -15.02 -0.15 3.73
CA VAL A 272 -14.33 1.12 3.94
C VAL A 272 -13.26 1.31 2.88
N LEU A 273 -13.36 2.37 2.08
CA LEU A 273 -12.35 2.67 1.06
C LEU A 273 -11.24 3.54 1.63
N PHE A 274 -9.98 3.21 1.35
CA PHE A 274 -8.84 4.01 1.77
C PHE A 274 -8.21 4.77 0.59
N SER A 275 -7.51 5.87 0.90
CA SER A 275 -6.83 6.67 -0.12
C SER A 275 -5.78 5.85 -0.88
N GLY A 276 -5.89 5.84 -2.21
CA GLY A 276 -4.99 5.09 -3.10
C GLY A 276 -5.48 3.70 -3.52
N ILE A 277 -6.60 3.18 -2.96
CA ILE A 277 -7.16 1.87 -3.33
C ILE A 277 -7.40 1.73 -4.85
N GLU A 278 -7.78 2.82 -5.51
CA GLU A 278 -8.01 2.88 -6.95
C GLU A 278 -6.77 2.43 -7.76
N SER A 279 -5.56 2.79 -7.33
CA SER A 279 -4.33 2.42 -8.03
C SER A 279 -4.11 0.91 -7.99
N TYR A 280 -4.31 0.30 -6.82
CA TYR A 280 -4.17 -1.14 -6.63
C TYR A 280 -5.23 -1.90 -7.42
N VAL A 281 -6.51 -1.55 -7.27
CA VAL A 281 -7.62 -2.21 -7.99
C VAL A 281 -7.42 -2.09 -9.50
N THR A 282 -7.12 -0.89 -10.00
CA THR A 282 -6.94 -0.65 -11.44
C THR A 282 -5.82 -1.53 -12.00
N VAL A 283 -4.62 -1.47 -11.43
CA VAL A 283 -3.47 -2.16 -12.01
C VAL A 283 -3.63 -3.68 -11.98
N LEU A 284 -4.13 -4.24 -10.88
CA LEU A 284 -4.33 -5.69 -10.79
C LEU A 284 -5.42 -6.17 -11.74
N LEU A 285 -6.54 -5.43 -11.85
CA LEU A 285 -7.61 -5.79 -12.77
C LEU A 285 -7.18 -5.63 -14.23
N TYR A 286 -6.32 -4.66 -14.56
CA TYR A 286 -5.73 -4.54 -15.89
C TYR A 286 -4.75 -5.66 -16.21
N GLY A 287 -3.85 -6.01 -15.30
CA GLY A 287 -2.93 -7.13 -15.48
C GLY A 287 -3.69 -8.45 -15.72
N ALA A 288 -4.44 -8.89 -14.70
CA ALA A 288 -5.14 -10.17 -14.74
C ALA A 288 -6.28 -10.19 -15.79
N GLY A 289 -7.01 -9.09 -15.94
CA GLY A 289 -8.17 -9.02 -16.84
C GLY A 289 -7.81 -9.05 -18.31
N VAL A 290 -6.71 -8.40 -18.70
CA VAL A 290 -6.20 -8.49 -20.07
C VAL A 290 -5.80 -9.93 -20.36
N ASP A 291 -5.13 -10.59 -19.44
CA ASP A 291 -4.70 -11.99 -19.60
C ASP A 291 -5.87 -12.95 -19.82
N TYR A 292 -6.94 -12.84 -19.02
CA TYR A 292 -8.14 -13.67 -19.22
C TYR A 292 -8.74 -13.49 -20.61
N CYS A 293 -8.79 -12.25 -21.11
CA CYS A 293 -9.27 -11.96 -22.45
C CYS A 293 -8.34 -12.53 -23.52
N LEU A 294 -7.02 -12.42 -23.34
CA LEU A 294 -6.03 -12.92 -24.29
C LEU A 294 -6.05 -14.45 -24.42
N PHE A 295 -6.22 -15.18 -23.32
CA PHE A 295 -6.37 -16.64 -23.39
C PHE A 295 -7.61 -17.05 -24.19
N LEU A 296 -8.73 -16.38 -23.95
CA LEU A 296 -9.96 -16.64 -24.68
C LEU A 296 -9.80 -16.30 -26.17
N ILE A 297 -9.18 -15.17 -26.49
CA ILE A 297 -8.93 -14.74 -27.88
C ILE A 297 -7.95 -15.67 -28.59
N ALA A 298 -6.89 -16.12 -27.91
CA ALA A 298 -5.92 -17.06 -28.47
C ALA A 298 -6.61 -18.38 -28.83
N ARG A 299 -7.47 -18.89 -27.95
CA ARG A 299 -8.26 -20.10 -28.23
C ARG A 299 -9.28 -19.89 -29.35
N TYR A 300 -9.96 -18.74 -29.33
CA TYR A 300 -10.88 -18.37 -30.40
C TYR A 300 -10.21 -18.35 -31.78
N LYS A 301 -9.01 -17.78 -31.84
CA LYS A 301 -8.18 -17.77 -33.05
C LYS A 301 -7.80 -19.19 -33.48
N GLU A 302 -7.37 -20.03 -32.54
CA GLU A 302 -7.02 -21.43 -32.81
C GLU A 302 -8.19 -22.22 -33.41
N GLU A 303 -9.41 -22.05 -32.90
CA GLU A 303 -10.60 -22.70 -33.46
C GLU A 303 -11.02 -22.10 -34.81
N ALA A 304 -10.91 -20.78 -34.99
CA ALA A 304 -11.18 -20.12 -36.27
C ALA A 304 -10.19 -20.56 -37.37
N ASP A 305 -8.91 -20.77 -37.03
CA ASP A 305 -7.87 -21.23 -37.95
C ASP A 305 -8.09 -22.69 -38.41
N LYS A 306 -8.87 -23.49 -37.66
CA LYS A 306 -9.33 -24.83 -38.10
C LYS A 306 -10.45 -24.78 -39.15
N GLY A 307 -10.90 -23.59 -39.54
CA GLY A 307 -11.98 -23.40 -40.51
C GLY A 307 -13.38 -23.47 -39.91
N ILE A 308 -13.51 -23.42 -38.58
CA ILE A 308 -14.81 -23.39 -37.90
C ILE A 308 -15.42 -22.00 -38.09
N PRO A 309 -16.74 -21.88 -38.39
CA PRO A 309 -17.41 -20.58 -38.49
C PRO A 309 -17.21 -19.72 -37.23
N LEU A 310 -16.96 -18.42 -37.41
CA LEU A 310 -16.65 -17.48 -36.33
C LEU A 310 -17.59 -17.52 -35.12
N PRO A 311 -18.92 -17.65 -35.25
CA PRO A 311 -19.81 -17.74 -34.08
C PRO A 311 -19.63 -19.05 -33.30
N THR A 312 -19.56 -20.17 -34.03
CA THR A 312 -19.38 -21.50 -33.44
C THR A 312 -18.01 -21.66 -32.79
N ALA A 313 -16.96 -21.14 -33.44
CA ALA A 313 -15.60 -21.11 -32.92
C ALA A 313 -15.51 -20.38 -31.56
N LEU A 314 -16.32 -19.34 -31.35
CA LEU A 314 -16.37 -18.62 -30.07
C LEU A 314 -17.02 -19.47 -28.98
N SER A 315 -18.13 -20.14 -29.31
CA SER A 315 -18.83 -21.03 -28.37
C SER A 315 -17.95 -22.22 -27.95
N ASP A 316 -17.17 -22.78 -28.88
CA ASP A 316 -16.25 -23.88 -28.64
C ASP A 316 -15.02 -23.42 -27.85
N ALA A 317 -14.51 -22.22 -28.13
CA ALA A 317 -13.42 -21.61 -27.36
C ALA A 317 -13.83 -21.41 -25.89
N ILE A 318 -15.00 -20.82 -25.62
CA ILE A 318 -15.54 -20.68 -24.25
C ILE A 318 -15.73 -22.06 -23.60
N GLY A 319 -16.23 -23.04 -24.36
CA GLY A 319 -16.44 -24.41 -23.88
C GLY A 319 -15.16 -25.11 -23.43
N SER A 320 -14.06 -24.87 -24.16
CA SER A 320 -12.75 -25.47 -23.92
C SER A 320 -11.94 -24.78 -22.82
N VAL A 321 -11.86 -23.45 -22.84
CA VAL A 321 -10.95 -22.67 -22.00
C VAL A 321 -11.66 -21.96 -20.85
N GLY A 322 -12.99 -21.81 -20.88
CA GLY A 322 -13.74 -21.12 -19.82
C GLY A 322 -13.58 -21.76 -18.44
N ALA A 323 -13.47 -23.09 -18.36
CA ALA A 323 -13.19 -23.79 -17.10
C ALA A 323 -11.79 -23.50 -16.56
N ALA A 324 -10.79 -23.43 -17.44
CA ALA A 324 -9.41 -23.12 -17.08
C ALA A 324 -9.27 -21.66 -16.63
N ILE A 325 -9.88 -20.71 -17.35
CA ILE A 325 -9.93 -19.29 -16.96
C ILE A 325 -10.63 -19.12 -15.61
N ALA A 326 -11.78 -19.77 -15.40
CA ALA A 326 -12.50 -19.66 -14.13
C ALA A 326 -11.72 -20.27 -12.95
N ALA A 327 -11.02 -21.38 -13.16
CA ALA A 327 -10.17 -22.00 -12.15
C ALA A 327 -8.96 -21.11 -11.80
N SER A 328 -8.30 -20.56 -12.82
CA SER A 328 -7.19 -19.61 -12.69
C SER A 328 -7.61 -18.30 -12.02
N ALA A 329 -8.72 -17.69 -12.43
CA ALA A 329 -9.25 -16.51 -11.74
C ALA A 329 -9.68 -16.85 -10.30
N GLY A 330 -10.24 -18.04 -10.08
CA GLY A 330 -10.61 -18.53 -8.76
C GLY A 330 -9.42 -18.64 -7.80
N THR A 331 -8.23 -19.05 -8.26
CA THR A 331 -7.02 -19.05 -7.41
C THR A 331 -6.60 -17.64 -7.05
N VAL A 332 -6.61 -16.70 -7.99
CA VAL A 332 -6.23 -15.30 -7.71
C VAL A 332 -7.22 -14.65 -6.74
N ILE A 333 -8.52 -14.81 -6.99
CA ILE A 333 -9.61 -14.28 -6.14
C ILE A 333 -9.51 -14.87 -4.72
N CYS A 334 -9.26 -16.18 -4.59
CA CYS A 334 -9.12 -16.81 -3.29
C CYS A 334 -7.83 -16.35 -2.59
N GLY A 335 -6.70 -16.34 -3.30
CA GLY A 335 -5.40 -15.93 -2.76
C GLY A 335 -5.44 -14.50 -2.22
N ILE A 336 -5.85 -13.53 -3.03
CA ILE A 336 -5.98 -12.14 -2.57
C ILE A 336 -7.12 -12.00 -1.54
N GLY A 337 -8.19 -12.78 -1.69
CA GLY A 337 -9.31 -12.79 -0.74
C GLY A 337 -8.93 -13.24 0.67
N MET A 338 -7.81 -13.95 0.85
CA MET A 338 -7.31 -14.28 2.20
C MET A 338 -6.89 -13.05 3.01
N MET A 339 -6.66 -11.90 2.36
CA MET A 339 -6.39 -10.64 3.08
C MET A 339 -7.59 -10.16 3.91
N ILE A 340 -8.80 -10.65 3.68
CA ILE A 340 -9.99 -10.36 4.49
C ILE A 340 -9.79 -10.76 5.97
N PHE A 341 -8.84 -11.63 6.27
CA PHE A 341 -8.54 -12.02 7.66
C PHE A 341 -7.50 -11.14 8.36
N ALA A 342 -7.05 -10.06 7.72
CA ALA A 342 -6.18 -9.05 8.35
C ALA A 342 -6.92 -8.27 9.45
N GLU A 343 -6.22 -7.95 10.53
CA GLU A 343 -6.69 -7.01 11.56
C GLU A 343 -6.59 -5.56 11.09
N PHE A 344 -5.57 -5.23 10.29
CA PHE A 344 -5.39 -3.90 9.75
C PHE A 344 -6.36 -3.62 8.62
N GLY A 345 -7.19 -2.59 8.80
CA GLY A 345 -8.31 -2.31 7.90
C GLY A 345 -7.89 -2.10 6.43
N LYS A 346 -6.76 -1.44 6.13
CA LYS A 346 -6.37 -1.25 4.72
C LYS A 346 -6.10 -2.56 3.99
N PHE A 347 -5.53 -3.57 4.65
CA PHE A 347 -5.28 -4.88 4.03
C PHE A 347 -6.58 -5.67 3.88
N HIS A 348 -7.43 -5.66 4.91
CA HIS A 348 -8.76 -6.24 4.87
C HIS A 348 -9.56 -5.71 3.67
N GLU A 349 -9.66 -4.39 3.56
CA GLU A 349 -10.45 -3.70 2.55
C GLU A 349 -9.85 -3.83 1.14
N ALA A 350 -8.51 -3.85 1.02
CA ALA A 350 -7.84 -4.17 -0.25
C ALA A 350 -8.18 -5.59 -0.72
N GLY A 351 -8.19 -6.56 0.20
CA GLY A 351 -8.60 -7.94 -0.06
C GLY A 351 -10.00 -8.05 -0.65
N ILE A 352 -10.97 -7.34 -0.05
CA ILE A 352 -12.36 -7.27 -0.54
C ILE A 352 -12.41 -6.61 -1.91
N ALA A 353 -11.87 -5.41 -2.04
CA ALA A 353 -11.98 -4.59 -3.23
C ALA A 353 -11.36 -5.26 -4.47
N ILE A 354 -10.15 -5.81 -4.34
CA ILE A 354 -9.44 -6.46 -5.45
C ILE A 354 -10.14 -7.77 -5.82
N SER A 355 -10.49 -8.62 -4.85
CA SER A 355 -11.12 -9.92 -5.13
C SER A 355 -12.49 -9.76 -5.76
N PHE A 356 -13.27 -8.79 -5.29
CA PHE A 356 -14.55 -8.42 -5.89
C PHE A 356 -14.37 -7.90 -7.33
N GLY A 357 -13.37 -7.05 -7.55
CA GLY A 357 -13.02 -6.56 -8.87
C GLY A 357 -12.62 -7.66 -9.85
N LEU A 358 -11.79 -8.62 -9.41
CA LEU A 358 -11.40 -9.78 -10.20
C LEU A 358 -12.60 -10.68 -10.54
N MET A 359 -13.58 -10.80 -9.64
CA MET A 359 -14.83 -11.52 -9.92
C MET A 359 -15.65 -10.82 -11.03
N ILE A 360 -15.74 -9.49 -11.00
CA ILE A 360 -16.39 -8.71 -12.06
C ILE A 360 -15.63 -8.84 -13.38
N VAL A 361 -14.29 -8.79 -13.35
CA VAL A 361 -13.44 -8.97 -14.53
C VAL A 361 -13.58 -10.37 -15.11
N LEU A 362 -13.67 -11.42 -14.30
CA LEU A 362 -13.95 -12.78 -14.76
C LEU A 362 -15.32 -12.87 -15.44
N ALA A 363 -16.35 -12.24 -14.85
CA ALA A 363 -17.68 -12.18 -15.47
C ALA A 363 -17.63 -11.44 -16.81
N ALA A 364 -16.90 -10.32 -16.88
CA ALA A 364 -16.73 -9.52 -18.09
C ALA A 364 -15.96 -10.30 -19.18
N SER A 365 -14.90 -11.01 -18.82
CA SER A 365 -14.08 -11.79 -19.76
C SER A 365 -14.86 -12.96 -20.38
N LEU A 366 -15.81 -13.55 -19.65
CA LEU A 366 -16.64 -14.67 -20.14
C LEU A 366 -17.96 -14.23 -20.80
N THR A 367 -18.37 -12.96 -20.69
CA THR A 367 -19.63 -12.46 -21.27
C THR A 367 -19.43 -11.29 -22.22
N PHE A 368 -18.81 -10.19 -21.74
CA PHE A 368 -18.63 -8.96 -22.48
C PHE A 368 -17.57 -9.08 -23.58
N THR A 369 -16.42 -9.70 -23.30
CA THR A 369 -15.38 -9.95 -24.31
C THR A 369 -15.92 -10.75 -25.51
N PRO A 370 -16.58 -11.91 -25.32
CA PRO A 370 -17.26 -12.61 -26.41
C PRO A 370 -18.24 -11.74 -27.20
N ALA A 371 -19.01 -10.88 -26.51
CA ALA A 371 -19.99 -10.02 -27.17
C ALA A 371 -19.33 -8.93 -28.04
N LEU A 372 -18.24 -8.33 -27.56
CA LEU A 372 -17.42 -7.39 -28.34
C LEU A 372 -16.76 -8.08 -29.54
N MET A 373 -16.27 -9.31 -29.37
CA MET A 373 -15.71 -10.10 -30.47
C MET A 373 -16.76 -10.39 -31.55
N GLN A 374 -17.99 -10.72 -31.14
CA GLN A 374 -19.08 -10.91 -32.09
C GLN A 374 -19.49 -9.63 -32.81
N LEU A 375 -19.53 -8.49 -32.10
CA LEU A 375 -19.79 -7.17 -32.69
C LEU A 375 -18.74 -6.82 -33.76
N ALA A 376 -17.46 -7.07 -33.48
CA ALA A 376 -16.38 -6.83 -34.43
C ALA A 376 -16.35 -7.87 -35.57
N GLY A 377 -16.88 -9.07 -35.35
CA GLY A 377 -17.02 -10.13 -36.36
C GLY A 377 -15.69 -10.47 -37.03
N ARG A 378 -15.66 -10.48 -38.37
CA ARG A 378 -14.45 -10.80 -39.14
C ARG A 378 -13.32 -9.78 -38.95
N TRP A 379 -13.64 -8.56 -38.51
CA TRP A 379 -12.66 -7.47 -38.37
C TRP A 379 -11.75 -7.67 -37.16
N VAL A 380 -12.11 -8.55 -36.21
CA VAL A 380 -11.29 -8.90 -35.04
C VAL A 380 -9.86 -9.26 -35.45
N PHE A 381 -9.68 -9.90 -36.61
CA PHE A 381 -8.38 -10.37 -37.09
C PHE A 381 -7.72 -9.44 -38.11
N TRP A 382 -8.28 -8.25 -38.35
CA TRP A 382 -7.68 -7.27 -39.25
C TRP A 382 -6.27 -6.89 -38.74
N PRO A 383 -5.22 -6.93 -39.59
CA PRO A 383 -5.22 -6.97 -41.07
C PRO A 383 -5.19 -8.37 -41.73
N LYS A 384 -4.94 -9.44 -40.98
CA LYS A 384 -4.82 -10.81 -41.53
C LYS A 384 -6.11 -11.60 -41.30
N LEU A 385 -7.05 -11.48 -42.23
CA LEU A 385 -8.35 -12.15 -42.18
C LEU A 385 -8.21 -13.69 -42.32
N PRO A 386 -8.87 -14.47 -41.45
CA PRO A 386 -8.94 -15.93 -41.58
C PRO A 386 -9.61 -16.31 -42.91
N GLY A 387 -8.99 -17.24 -43.65
CA GLY A 387 -9.56 -17.80 -44.89
C GLY A 387 -9.07 -17.20 -46.21
N VAL A 388 -8.16 -16.20 -46.23
CA VAL A 388 -7.61 -15.62 -47.47
C VAL A 388 -6.30 -16.29 -47.93
N THR A 389 -5.72 -17.18 -47.12
CA THR A 389 -4.56 -18.00 -47.51
C THR A 389 -4.76 -19.47 -47.13
N PRO A 390 -4.64 -20.43 -48.05
CA PRO A 390 -4.65 -21.85 -47.72
C PRO A 390 -3.42 -22.17 -46.85
N MET A 391 -3.67 -22.47 -45.57
CA MET A 391 -2.63 -22.74 -44.59
C MET A 391 -2.21 -24.21 -44.62
N HIS A 392 -1.46 -24.58 -45.67
CA HIS A 392 -0.33 -25.50 -45.52
C HIS A 392 1.02 -24.74 -45.53
N ALA A 393 0.99 -23.42 -45.69
CA ALA A 393 2.20 -22.59 -45.82
C ALA A 393 2.42 -21.55 -44.70
N ALA A 394 1.49 -21.40 -43.74
CA ALA A 394 1.58 -20.37 -42.69
C ALA A 394 1.74 -20.93 -41.26
N SER A 395 1.87 -22.26 -41.09
CA SER A 395 2.42 -22.87 -39.86
C SER A 395 3.95 -22.95 -39.87
N SER A 396 4.63 -22.50 -40.94
CA SER A 396 6.08 -22.61 -41.11
C SER A 396 6.82 -21.32 -41.49
N THR A 397 6.14 -20.16 -41.61
CA THR A 397 6.79 -18.89 -41.98
C THR A 397 6.34 -17.69 -41.14
N SER A 398 6.61 -17.78 -39.84
CA SER A 398 7.33 -16.73 -39.12
C SER A 398 7.71 -17.28 -37.74
N GLY A 399 8.85 -17.97 -37.67
CA GLY A 399 9.51 -18.27 -36.40
C GLY A 399 9.75 -16.95 -35.68
N GLY A 400 8.93 -16.67 -34.67
CA GLY A 400 9.22 -15.58 -33.75
C GLY A 400 10.40 -16.02 -32.90
N TRP A 401 11.34 -15.10 -32.62
CA TRP A 401 12.51 -15.37 -31.79
C TRP A 401 12.18 -16.10 -30.47
N LEU A 402 10.99 -15.85 -29.88
CA LEU A 402 10.49 -16.55 -28.71
C LEU A 402 10.26 -18.05 -28.94
N GLN A 403 9.71 -18.46 -30.09
CA GLN A 403 9.46 -19.87 -30.37
C GLN A 403 10.77 -20.64 -30.56
N ASP A 404 11.69 -20.06 -31.35
CA ASP A 404 13.02 -20.66 -31.54
C ASP A 404 13.74 -20.76 -30.19
N LEU A 405 13.66 -19.72 -29.34
CA LEU A 405 14.23 -19.73 -28.00
C LEU A 405 13.65 -20.89 -27.16
N TRP A 406 12.33 -21.06 -27.13
CA TRP A 406 11.67 -22.10 -26.33
C TRP A 406 11.96 -23.52 -26.84
N ASP A 407 12.08 -23.71 -28.16
CA ASP A 407 12.45 -24.99 -28.75
C ASP A 407 13.91 -25.36 -28.37
N HIS A 408 14.83 -24.38 -28.36
CA HIS A 408 16.21 -24.58 -27.90
C HIS A 408 16.27 -24.89 -26.40
N VAL A 409 15.53 -24.14 -25.57
CA VAL A 409 15.45 -24.37 -24.13
C VAL A 409 14.87 -25.75 -23.83
N GLY A 410 13.81 -26.15 -24.53
CA GLY A 410 13.23 -27.50 -24.44
C GLY A 410 14.25 -28.60 -24.77
N ALA A 411 14.99 -28.45 -25.87
CA ALA A 411 16.02 -29.41 -26.24
C ALA A 411 17.17 -29.51 -25.21
N ALA A 412 17.55 -28.38 -24.61
CA ALA A 412 18.54 -28.31 -23.54
C ALA A 412 18.06 -29.00 -22.25
N LEU A 413 16.78 -28.79 -21.86
CA LEU A 413 16.13 -29.41 -20.71
C LEU A 413 16.15 -30.95 -20.76
N ILE A 414 15.93 -31.56 -21.94
CA ILE A 414 16.05 -33.02 -22.11
C ILE A 414 17.48 -33.49 -21.85
N ARG A 415 18.46 -32.77 -22.41
CA ARG A 415 19.85 -33.21 -22.40
C ARG A 415 20.47 -33.13 -21.01
N ARG A 416 20.20 -32.04 -20.26
CA ARG A 416 20.87 -31.78 -18.97
C ARG A 416 19.92 -31.15 -17.92
N PRO A 417 18.87 -31.85 -17.50
CA PRO A 417 17.85 -31.28 -16.60
C PRO A 417 18.41 -30.86 -15.23
N TRP A 418 19.27 -31.68 -14.61
CA TRP A 418 19.87 -31.35 -13.31
C TRP A 418 20.78 -30.12 -13.36
N GLN A 419 21.58 -29.97 -14.42
CA GLN A 419 22.49 -28.82 -14.55
C GLN A 419 21.70 -27.52 -14.67
N ILE A 420 20.68 -27.50 -15.53
CA ILE A 420 19.84 -26.32 -15.75
C ILE A 420 19.08 -25.92 -14.48
N TRP A 421 18.54 -26.91 -13.77
CA TRP A 421 17.86 -26.68 -12.50
C TRP A 421 18.80 -26.05 -11.45
N LEU A 422 19.99 -26.64 -11.26
CA LEU A 422 20.96 -26.18 -10.27
C LEU A 422 21.57 -24.82 -10.62
N THR A 423 21.87 -24.55 -11.90
CA THR A 423 22.39 -23.24 -12.32
C THR A 423 21.35 -22.13 -12.15
N SER A 424 20.08 -22.41 -12.44
CA SER A 424 19.00 -21.43 -12.25
C SER A 424 18.84 -21.09 -10.77
N LEU A 425 18.84 -22.12 -9.91
CA LEU A 425 18.78 -21.94 -8.46
C LEU A 425 20.01 -21.15 -7.95
N ALA A 426 21.21 -21.50 -8.39
CA ALA A 426 22.45 -20.85 -7.97
C ALA A 426 22.53 -19.37 -8.39
N LEU A 427 21.98 -19.00 -9.56
CA LEU A 427 21.93 -17.61 -10.03
C LEU A 427 20.97 -16.75 -9.19
N MET A 428 19.85 -17.34 -8.77
CA MET A 428 18.80 -16.65 -8.01
C MET A 428 19.13 -16.59 -6.50
N LEU A 429 19.88 -17.57 -5.97
CA LEU A 429 20.16 -17.71 -4.54
C LEU A 429 20.75 -16.44 -3.87
N PRO A 430 21.70 -15.69 -4.46
CA PRO A 430 22.24 -14.49 -3.82
C PRO A 430 21.15 -13.43 -3.54
N PHE A 431 20.24 -13.23 -4.48
CA PHE A 431 19.12 -12.31 -4.33
C PHE A 431 18.13 -12.81 -3.28
N ALA A 432 17.85 -14.12 -3.24
CA ALA A 432 17.01 -14.70 -2.19
C ALA A 432 17.61 -14.51 -0.79
N VAL A 433 18.93 -14.69 -0.65
CA VAL A 433 19.63 -14.48 0.63
C VAL A 433 19.52 -13.03 1.09
N VAL A 434 19.69 -12.07 0.17
CA VAL A 434 19.47 -10.65 0.48
C VAL A 434 18.02 -10.40 0.88
N GLY A 435 17.05 -10.98 0.17
CA GLY A 435 15.62 -10.85 0.50
C GLY A 435 15.28 -11.38 1.90
N VAL A 436 15.90 -12.47 2.33
CA VAL A 436 15.74 -13.01 3.69
C VAL A 436 16.45 -12.14 4.72
N TRP A 437 17.67 -11.69 4.44
CA TRP A 437 18.46 -10.89 5.37
C TRP A 437 17.80 -9.54 5.68
N PHE A 438 17.32 -8.86 4.64
CA PHE A 438 16.73 -7.53 4.72
C PHE A 438 15.19 -7.55 4.79
N TYR A 439 14.60 -8.72 5.05
CA TYR A 439 13.14 -8.88 5.13
C TYR A 439 12.47 -7.93 6.12
N THR A 440 13.17 -7.61 7.22
CA THR A 440 12.64 -6.78 8.31
C THR A 440 13.05 -5.30 8.20
N ASP A 441 13.82 -4.93 7.18
CA ASP A 441 14.30 -3.55 6.97
C ASP A 441 13.27 -2.76 6.19
N LEU A 442 12.20 -2.42 6.91
CA LEU A 442 11.04 -1.70 6.42
C LEU A 442 10.99 -0.26 6.93
N SER A 443 10.68 0.68 6.05
CA SER A 443 10.39 2.08 6.35
C SER A 443 8.89 2.27 6.62
N TYR A 444 8.58 3.00 7.69
CA TYR A 444 7.24 3.46 8.05
C TYR A 444 7.13 4.99 7.97
N GLY A 445 8.13 5.66 7.38
CA GLY A 445 8.21 7.12 7.36
C GLY A 445 7.32 7.75 6.29
N LEU A 446 6.30 8.51 6.70
CA LEU A 446 5.38 9.22 5.79
C LEU A 446 6.11 10.22 4.87
N LEU A 447 7.09 10.95 5.41
CA LEU A 447 7.92 11.90 4.65
C LEU A 447 8.81 11.22 3.62
N SER A 448 9.29 10.00 3.91
CA SER A 448 10.12 9.24 2.97
C SER A 448 9.35 8.73 1.76
N ASP A 449 8.01 8.58 1.87
CA ASP A 449 7.13 8.15 0.79
C ASP A 449 6.85 9.29 -0.21
N LEU A 450 6.95 10.54 0.23
CA LEU A 450 6.73 11.72 -0.61
C LEU A 450 7.92 12.02 -1.53
N PRO A 451 7.67 12.65 -2.70
CA PRO A 451 8.75 13.20 -3.52
C PRO A 451 9.61 14.20 -2.74
N LYS A 452 10.93 14.15 -2.94
CA LYS A 452 11.90 15.10 -2.32
C LYS A 452 11.62 16.57 -2.67
N THR A 453 10.89 16.83 -3.75
CA THR A 453 10.50 18.16 -4.21
C THR A 453 9.23 18.70 -3.55
N SER A 454 8.51 17.89 -2.77
CA SER A 454 7.26 18.29 -2.12
C SER A 454 7.51 19.37 -1.08
N ARG A 455 6.58 20.32 -0.95
CA ARG A 455 6.72 21.48 -0.07
C ARG A 455 6.89 21.04 1.39
N SER A 456 6.10 20.08 1.83
CA SER A 456 6.19 19.52 3.19
C SER A 456 7.54 18.84 3.48
N VAL A 457 8.15 18.15 2.50
CA VAL A 457 9.46 17.51 2.66
C VAL A 457 10.55 18.57 2.81
N VAL A 458 10.57 19.55 1.89
CA VAL A 458 11.52 20.67 1.95
C VAL A 458 11.36 21.47 3.24
N GLY A 459 10.11 21.77 3.64
CA GLY A 459 9.82 22.48 4.87
C GLY A 459 10.24 21.70 6.11
N THR A 460 9.99 20.40 6.15
CA THR A 460 10.39 19.58 7.31
C THR A 460 11.90 19.45 7.41
N SER A 461 12.60 19.30 6.28
CA SER A 461 14.06 19.34 6.26
C SER A 461 14.60 20.69 6.74
N ALA A 462 13.94 21.80 6.41
CA ALA A 462 14.29 23.13 6.91
C ALA A 462 14.05 23.28 8.42
N VAL A 463 13.01 22.64 8.98
CA VAL A 463 12.83 22.54 10.44
C VAL A 463 13.99 21.75 11.06
N GLN A 464 14.28 20.56 10.53
CA GLN A 464 15.30 19.65 11.06
C GLN A 464 16.74 20.19 10.97
N GLU A 465 17.01 21.18 10.10
CA GLU A 465 18.30 21.85 10.02
C GLU A 465 18.63 22.69 11.28
N HIS A 466 17.60 23.25 11.93
CA HIS A 466 17.77 24.21 13.03
C HIS A 466 17.04 23.82 14.33
N PHE A 467 16.03 22.96 14.28
CA PHE A 467 15.24 22.47 15.41
C PHE A 467 15.45 20.95 15.60
N SER A 468 15.21 20.45 16.81
CA SER A 468 15.30 19.00 17.06
C SER A 468 14.20 18.25 16.30
N ALA A 469 14.50 17.02 15.86
CA ALA A 469 13.64 16.27 14.97
C ALA A 469 12.26 15.93 15.58
N GLY A 470 12.16 15.82 16.91
CA GLY A 470 10.91 15.51 17.61
C GLY A 470 9.90 16.66 17.71
N VAL A 471 10.25 17.90 17.35
CA VAL A 471 9.30 19.04 17.35
C VAL A 471 8.13 18.78 16.38
N ALA A 472 8.38 18.04 15.29
CA ALA A 472 7.37 17.69 14.30
C ALA A 472 6.33 16.66 14.80
N GLY A 473 6.58 15.99 15.94
CA GLY A 473 5.71 14.94 16.46
C GLY A 473 6.03 14.60 17.92
N PRO A 474 5.61 15.43 18.89
CA PRO A 474 5.84 15.18 20.30
C PRO A 474 5.12 13.90 20.77
N ILE A 475 5.71 13.26 21.78
CA ILE A 475 5.13 12.11 22.47
C ILE A 475 4.26 12.63 23.61
N THR A 476 2.95 12.48 23.49
CA THR A 476 2.01 12.91 24.53
C THR A 476 1.70 11.74 25.44
N VAL A 477 2.01 11.86 26.72
CA VAL A 477 1.78 10.85 27.76
C VAL A 477 0.57 11.26 28.58
N LEU A 478 -0.38 10.34 28.74
CA LEU A 478 -1.55 10.49 29.59
C LEU A 478 -1.34 9.65 30.85
N ILE A 479 -1.52 10.29 32.00
CA ILE A 479 -1.41 9.64 33.30
C ILE A 479 -2.78 9.70 33.94
N ASP A 480 -3.43 8.54 34.04
CA ASP A 480 -4.70 8.35 34.73
C ASP A 480 -4.40 7.80 36.13
N ALA A 481 -4.63 8.63 37.14
CA ALA A 481 -4.36 8.32 38.54
C ALA A 481 -5.59 8.70 39.38
N PRO A 482 -6.59 7.81 39.53
CA PRO A 482 -7.86 8.12 40.20
C PRO A 482 -7.73 8.45 41.69
N GLN A 483 -6.56 8.18 42.29
CA GLN A 483 -6.26 8.51 43.68
C GLN A 483 -5.73 9.94 43.87
N LEU A 484 -5.31 10.61 42.78
CA LEU A 484 -4.71 11.93 42.81
C LEU A 484 -5.64 12.98 42.21
N ASP A 485 -5.64 14.18 42.77
CA ASP A 485 -6.37 15.34 42.25
C ASP A 485 -5.36 16.32 41.63
N PHE A 486 -5.34 16.38 40.30
CA PHE A 486 -4.45 17.25 39.51
C PHE A 486 -4.89 18.72 39.49
N HIS A 487 -6.03 19.09 40.10
CA HIS A 487 -6.35 20.50 40.38
C HIS A 487 -5.71 21.00 41.67
N ARG A 488 -5.34 20.08 42.58
CA ARG A 488 -4.72 20.45 43.86
C ARG A 488 -3.23 20.72 43.67
N PRO A 489 -2.74 21.92 44.07
CA PRO A 489 -1.33 22.25 43.95
C PRO A 489 -0.45 21.64 45.04
N LYS A 490 -0.99 21.31 46.22
CA LYS A 490 -0.22 20.80 47.39
C LYS A 490 -1.01 19.79 48.22
N GLY A 491 -0.31 18.90 48.91
CA GLY A 491 -0.87 17.87 49.81
C GLY A 491 -0.54 16.45 49.39
N GLU A 492 -0.88 15.46 50.22
CA GLU A 492 -0.57 14.03 49.96
C GLU A 492 -1.27 13.52 48.68
N ASP A 493 -2.49 13.97 48.41
CA ASP A 493 -3.26 13.63 47.20
C ASP A 493 -3.01 14.61 46.03
N SER A 494 -1.98 15.45 46.12
CA SER A 494 -1.67 16.47 45.10
C SER A 494 -1.13 15.82 43.83
N GLY A 495 -1.95 15.83 42.78
CA GLY A 495 -1.52 15.38 41.46
C GLY A 495 -0.42 16.26 40.87
N ILE A 496 -0.42 17.58 41.15
CA ILE A 496 0.59 18.51 40.63
C ILE A 496 1.97 18.21 41.22
N GLU A 497 2.06 17.92 42.53
CA GLU A 497 3.35 17.54 43.15
C GLU A 497 3.83 16.17 42.63
N ALA A 498 2.91 15.22 42.41
CA ALA A 498 3.24 13.93 41.84
C ALA A 498 3.82 14.04 40.41
N VAL A 499 3.25 14.93 39.58
CA VAL A 499 3.78 15.23 38.24
C VAL A 499 5.09 15.99 38.32
N ALA A 500 5.26 16.90 39.29
CA ALA A 500 6.50 17.63 39.48
C ALA A 500 7.66 16.68 39.83
N ARG A 501 7.44 15.69 40.71
CA ARG A 501 8.44 14.65 41.02
C ARG A 501 8.83 13.85 39.78
N LEU A 502 7.85 13.38 39.00
CA LEU A 502 8.11 12.68 37.74
C LEU A 502 8.89 13.56 36.75
N THR A 503 8.44 14.80 36.54
CA THR A 503 9.05 15.75 35.59
C THR A 503 10.51 16.01 35.95
N ASN A 504 10.81 16.21 37.25
CA ASN A 504 12.17 16.40 37.73
C ASN A 504 13.04 15.15 37.58
N ALA A 505 12.49 13.95 37.82
CA ALA A 505 13.21 12.70 37.61
C ALA A 505 13.54 12.48 36.13
N LEU A 506 12.61 12.77 35.22
CA LEU A 506 12.84 12.70 33.78
C LEU A 506 13.89 13.72 33.32
N ARG A 507 13.82 14.96 33.81
CA ARG A 507 14.83 16.00 33.56
C ARG A 507 16.23 15.57 34.03
N GLY A 508 16.33 14.96 35.20
CA GLY A 508 17.59 14.43 35.72
C GLY A 508 18.25 13.38 34.81
N ARG A 509 17.45 12.70 33.97
CA ARG A 509 17.89 11.70 32.99
C ARG A 509 17.66 12.13 31.54
N GLN A 510 17.46 13.41 31.28
CA GLN A 510 17.05 13.92 29.97
C GLN A 510 18.00 13.51 28.82
N LYS A 511 19.32 13.54 29.05
CA LYS A 511 20.32 13.11 28.07
C LYS A 511 20.32 11.60 27.83
N GLU A 512 20.10 10.80 28.87
CA GLU A 512 20.02 9.33 28.77
C GLU A 512 18.75 8.90 28.02
N LEU A 513 17.64 9.59 28.32
CA LEU A 513 16.33 9.38 27.69
C LEU A 513 16.20 10.05 26.31
N GLN A 514 17.23 10.76 25.84
CA GLN A 514 17.23 11.46 24.53
C GLN A 514 16.01 12.38 24.33
N LEU A 515 15.66 13.14 25.37
CA LEU A 515 14.56 14.11 25.35
C LEU A 515 15.13 15.54 25.21
N THR A 516 14.59 16.33 24.29
CA THR A 516 14.96 17.74 24.12
C THR A 516 14.15 18.64 25.05
N ASP A 517 12.87 18.34 25.25
CA ASP A 517 11.97 19.15 26.08
C ASP A 517 10.90 18.29 26.76
N ILE A 518 10.42 18.74 27.93
CA ILE A 518 9.45 18.05 28.78
C ILE A 518 8.47 19.09 29.32
N ARG A 519 7.20 18.97 28.94
CA ARG A 519 6.15 19.93 29.33
C ARG A 519 5.03 19.25 30.10
N SER A 520 4.68 19.81 31.25
CA SER A 520 3.69 19.22 32.16
C SER A 520 2.92 20.29 32.91
N VAL A 521 1.89 19.91 33.68
CA VAL A 521 1.19 20.85 34.57
C VAL A 521 2.15 21.57 35.53
N SER A 522 3.25 20.93 35.93
CA SER A 522 4.26 21.52 36.82
C SER A 522 5.25 22.45 36.09
N HIS A 523 5.51 22.17 34.81
CA HIS A 523 6.44 22.90 33.94
C HIS A 523 5.73 23.17 32.61
N PRO A 524 4.72 24.07 32.59
CA PRO A 524 3.83 24.23 31.44
C PRO A 524 4.55 24.78 30.21
N LEU A 525 5.65 25.50 30.43
CA LEU A 525 6.48 26.12 29.38
C LEU A 525 7.69 25.26 29.00
N GLY A 526 7.91 24.11 29.65
CA GLY A 526 9.16 23.37 29.50
C GLY A 526 10.38 24.09 30.11
N GLY A 527 11.58 23.63 29.78
CA GLY A 527 12.83 24.24 30.25
C GLY A 527 13.09 24.12 31.77
N GLU A 528 13.93 25.01 32.32
CA GLU A 528 14.34 24.95 33.73
C GLU A 528 13.34 25.56 34.72
N GLU A 529 12.49 26.49 34.28
CA GLU A 529 11.55 27.25 35.13
C GLU A 529 10.20 26.52 35.30
N GLY A 530 10.02 25.86 36.45
CA GLY A 530 8.73 25.28 36.86
C GLY A 530 7.83 26.27 37.60
N LEU A 531 6.58 25.87 37.87
CA LEU A 531 5.63 26.64 38.70
C LEU A 531 6.20 27.02 40.08
N ASP A 532 7.11 26.21 40.62
CA ASP A 532 7.81 26.41 41.88
C ASP A 532 8.81 27.58 41.87
N THR A 533 9.28 27.98 40.69
CA THR A 533 10.20 29.11 40.52
C THR A 533 9.47 30.47 40.54
N ILE A 534 8.16 30.49 40.32
CA ILE A 534 7.35 31.72 40.24
C ILE A 534 7.06 32.26 41.64
N ARG A 535 7.80 33.29 42.05
CA ARG A 535 7.64 33.94 43.37
C ARG A 535 6.46 34.89 43.48
N ASN A 536 5.97 35.43 42.36
CA ASN A 536 4.86 36.40 42.35
C ASN A 536 3.51 35.64 42.48
N PRO A 537 2.70 35.88 43.53
CA PRO A 537 1.49 35.12 43.79
C PRO A 537 0.39 35.31 42.74
N ALA A 538 0.28 36.52 42.16
CA ALA A 538 -0.70 36.78 41.11
C ALA A 538 -0.32 36.05 39.81
N ARG A 539 0.96 36.13 39.42
CA ARG A 539 1.49 35.41 38.25
C ARG A 539 1.42 33.90 38.44
N TYR A 540 1.77 33.40 39.62
CA TYR A 540 1.66 31.99 39.98
C TYR A 540 0.22 31.48 39.81
N LYS A 541 -0.77 32.20 40.33
CA LYS A 541 -2.17 31.81 40.22
C LYS A 541 -2.63 31.77 38.76
N VAL A 542 -2.31 32.79 37.96
CA VAL A 542 -2.67 32.83 36.53
C VAL A 542 -2.00 31.70 35.75
N THR A 543 -0.69 31.49 35.93
CA THR A 543 0.04 30.42 35.24
C THR A 543 -0.45 29.03 35.67
N LEU A 544 -0.74 28.84 36.95
CA LEU A 544 -1.31 27.59 37.46
C LEU A 544 -2.70 27.32 36.85
N THR A 545 -3.60 28.31 36.82
CA THR A 545 -4.92 28.14 36.22
C THR A 545 -4.82 27.75 34.75
N ARG A 546 -3.93 28.38 33.97
CA ARG A 546 -3.68 28.03 32.57
C ARG A 546 -3.04 26.65 32.40
N ALA A 547 -2.09 26.30 33.26
CA ALA A 547 -1.44 24.99 33.24
C ALA A 547 -2.45 23.87 33.54
N VAL A 548 -3.32 24.08 34.53
CA VAL A 548 -4.41 23.16 34.85
C VAL A 548 -5.37 23.07 33.67
N ASP A 549 -5.76 24.20 33.08
CA ASP A 549 -6.69 24.21 31.95
C ASP A 549 -6.17 23.44 30.72
N ARG A 550 -4.86 23.51 30.46
CA ARG A 550 -4.22 22.85 29.32
C ARG A 550 -3.85 21.39 29.56
N TYR A 551 -3.34 21.06 30.75
CA TYR A 551 -2.74 19.74 31.03
C TYR A 551 -3.61 18.83 31.89
N VAL A 552 -4.67 19.35 32.53
CA VAL A 552 -5.58 18.56 33.37
C VAL A 552 -6.91 18.38 32.66
N SER A 553 -7.46 17.17 32.79
CA SER A 553 -8.71 16.79 32.13
C SER A 553 -9.93 17.54 32.68
N HIS A 554 -10.84 17.88 31.77
CA HIS A 554 -12.14 18.52 32.04
C HIS A 554 -13.34 17.64 31.70
N GLY A 555 -13.11 16.50 31.04
CA GLY A 555 -14.17 15.56 30.69
C GLY A 555 -14.88 15.01 31.93
N ALA A 556 -16.22 14.87 31.85
CA ALA A 556 -17.06 14.48 32.99
C ALA A 556 -16.62 13.18 33.70
N ASP A 557 -16.06 12.22 32.95
CA ASP A 557 -15.63 10.92 33.46
C ASP A 557 -14.24 10.94 34.14
N TYR A 558 -13.40 11.95 33.85
CA TYR A 558 -11.99 11.99 34.25
C TYR A 558 -11.57 13.28 34.95
N ALA A 559 -12.49 14.23 35.15
CA ALA A 559 -12.22 15.58 35.65
C ALA A 559 -11.27 15.57 36.85
N GLY A 560 -10.10 16.20 36.69
CA GLY A 560 -9.09 16.32 37.74
C GLY A 560 -8.30 15.07 38.07
N HIS A 561 -8.58 13.91 37.47
CA HIS A 561 -7.93 12.63 37.76
C HIS A 561 -7.05 12.09 36.62
N LEU A 562 -7.04 12.79 35.49
CA LEU A 562 -6.16 12.52 34.36
C LEU A 562 -5.37 13.78 34.00
N THR A 563 -4.05 13.62 33.82
CA THR A 563 -3.13 14.68 33.38
C THR A 563 -2.37 14.28 32.11
N ARG A 564 -1.98 15.28 31.33
CA ARG A 564 -1.13 15.19 30.14
C ARG A 564 0.30 15.63 30.42
N LEU A 565 1.27 15.00 29.77
CA LEU A 565 2.70 15.32 29.77
C LEU A 565 3.20 15.22 28.33
N ASP A 566 3.76 16.27 27.76
CA ASP A 566 4.30 16.26 26.39
C ASP A 566 5.82 16.16 26.41
N LEU A 567 6.36 15.18 25.70
CA LEU A 567 7.78 14.89 25.62
C LEU A 567 8.26 15.10 24.19
N THR A 568 9.27 15.95 24.00
CA THR A 568 9.90 16.14 22.69
C THR A 568 11.18 15.32 22.66
N ALA A 569 11.28 14.37 21.73
CA ALA A 569 12.47 13.53 21.56
C ALA A 569 13.50 14.18 20.62
N ASP A 570 14.76 13.78 20.73
CA ASP A 570 15.82 14.21 19.82
C ASP A 570 15.81 13.43 18.48
N ILE A 571 15.11 12.29 18.44
CA ILE A 571 15.01 11.42 17.27
C ILE A 571 13.77 11.78 16.44
N ASP A 572 13.87 11.63 15.12
CA ASP A 572 12.74 11.75 14.20
C ASP A 572 11.58 10.80 14.60
N PRO A 573 10.37 11.31 14.90
CA PRO A 573 9.25 10.49 15.36
C PRO A 573 8.78 9.44 14.34
N PHE A 574 9.14 9.60 13.06
CA PHE A 574 8.81 8.66 11.99
C PHE A 574 9.89 7.63 11.70
N ALA A 575 11.06 7.73 12.37
CA ALA A 575 12.15 6.79 12.20
C ALA A 575 11.89 5.45 12.91
N ARG A 576 12.47 4.37 12.38
CA ARG A 576 12.38 3.02 12.95
C ARG A 576 12.91 2.96 14.38
N ASP A 577 14.02 3.66 14.65
CA ASP A 577 14.66 3.69 15.97
C ASP A 577 13.78 4.33 17.06
N SER A 578 12.87 5.23 16.65
CA SER A 578 11.93 5.90 17.56
C SER A 578 10.92 4.94 18.16
N ILE A 579 10.59 3.84 17.49
CA ILE A 579 9.72 2.78 18.05
C ILE A 579 10.41 2.11 19.25
N ALA A 580 11.69 1.75 19.10
CA ALA A 580 12.47 1.12 20.15
C ALA A 580 12.79 2.10 21.29
N HIS A 581 12.99 3.38 20.97
CA HIS A 581 13.10 4.44 21.96
C HIS A 581 11.82 4.62 22.76
N LEU A 582 10.66 4.72 22.10
CA LEU A 582 9.36 4.87 22.74
C LEU A 582 9.04 3.70 23.68
N GLY A 583 9.37 2.47 23.31
CA GLY A 583 9.19 1.29 24.16
C GLY A 583 9.99 1.42 25.47
N ARG A 584 11.27 1.76 25.37
CA ARG A 584 12.15 2.00 26.54
C ARG A 584 11.64 3.16 27.40
N LEU A 585 11.29 4.28 26.76
CA LEU A 585 10.75 5.46 27.44
C LEU A 585 9.45 5.15 28.19
N SER A 586 8.55 4.38 27.59
CA SER A 586 7.28 3.98 28.22
C SER A 586 7.50 3.12 29.48
N ASP A 587 8.46 2.19 29.42
CA ASP A 587 8.82 1.35 30.56
C ASP A 587 9.51 2.16 31.67
N ASP A 588 10.38 3.09 31.29
CA ASP A 588 11.05 3.98 32.25
C ASP A 588 10.06 4.95 32.91
N LEU A 589 9.09 5.50 32.17
CA LEU A 589 8.00 6.33 32.72
C LEU A 589 7.21 5.57 33.79
N ARG A 590 6.84 4.31 33.53
CA ARG A 590 6.14 3.46 34.51
C ARG A 590 6.98 3.19 35.75
N ARG A 591 8.28 2.89 35.57
CA ARG A 591 9.21 2.65 36.68
C ARG A 591 9.43 3.89 37.53
N LEU A 592 9.67 5.04 36.91
CA LEU A 592 9.88 6.32 37.59
C LEU A 592 8.61 6.77 38.32
N TRP A 593 7.44 6.61 37.71
CA TRP A 593 6.18 6.91 38.38
C TRP A 593 6.00 6.08 39.65
N GLN A 594 6.22 4.76 39.57
CA GLN A 594 6.11 3.86 40.73
C GLN A 594 7.15 4.19 41.81
N ALA A 595 8.39 4.52 41.44
CA ALA A 595 9.45 4.85 42.38
C ALA A 595 9.20 6.17 43.13
N GLU A 596 8.73 7.21 42.42
CA GLU A 596 8.58 8.56 42.98
C GLU A 596 7.24 8.77 43.70
N ASN A 597 6.16 8.13 43.24
CA ASN A 597 4.81 8.41 43.74
C ASN A 597 4.17 7.25 44.50
N GLN A 598 4.63 6.01 44.31
CA GLN A 598 4.10 4.80 44.98
C GLN A 598 2.58 4.58 44.83
N THR A 599 1.95 5.27 43.86
CA THR A 599 0.53 5.17 43.54
C THR A 599 0.32 4.44 42.21
N PRO A 600 -0.67 3.54 42.10
CA PRO A 600 -1.02 2.95 40.82
C PRO A 600 -1.54 4.03 39.87
N ALA A 601 -0.98 4.08 38.66
CA ALA A 601 -1.49 4.91 37.58
C ALA A 601 -1.40 4.15 36.25
N THR A 602 -2.36 4.41 35.38
CA THR A 602 -2.35 3.90 34.02
C THR A 602 -1.65 4.94 33.14
N ILE A 603 -0.54 4.54 32.51
CA ILE A 603 0.22 5.41 31.59
C ILE A 603 -0.07 4.97 30.16
N SER A 604 -0.73 5.86 29.42
CA SER A 604 -1.03 5.72 28.01
C SER A 604 -0.21 6.71 27.20
N VAL A 605 0.20 6.33 26.00
CA VAL A 605 1.08 7.15 25.16
C VAL A 605 0.44 7.39 23.80
N LEU A 606 0.50 8.63 23.36
CA LEU A 606 -0.05 9.17 22.13
C LEU A 606 1.04 9.84 21.30
N GLY A 607 0.72 10.11 20.04
CA GLY A 607 1.59 10.79 19.09
C GLY A 607 1.98 9.87 17.92
N PRO A 608 2.58 10.44 16.86
CA PRO A 608 2.88 9.71 15.63
C PRO A 608 3.72 8.44 15.87
N THR A 609 4.72 8.51 16.74
CA THR A 609 5.59 7.37 17.09
C THR A 609 4.81 6.22 17.73
N ALA A 610 3.82 6.51 18.57
CA ALA A 610 2.99 5.50 19.21
C ALA A 610 2.07 4.81 18.19
N SER A 611 1.49 5.59 17.28
CA SER A 611 0.67 5.06 16.19
C SER A 611 1.47 4.21 15.21
N ILE A 612 2.71 4.59 14.90
CA ILE A 612 3.62 3.80 14.03
C ILE A 612 4.05 2.49 14.71
N ARG A 613 4.35 2.52 16.02
CA ARG A 613 4.64 1.31 16.79
C ARG A 613 3.48 0.32 16.71
N ASP A 614 2.27 0.80 16.95
CA ASP A 614 1.08 -0.05 16.96
C ASP A 614 0.75 -0.54 15.55
N LEU A 615 0.90 0.31 14.53
CA LEU A 615 0.84 -0.08 13.13
C LEU A 615 1.80 -1.23 12.85
N LYS A 616 3.08 -1.10 13.21
CA LYS A 616 4.07 -2.16 13.05
C LYS A 616 3.64 -3.45 13.76
N HIS A 617 3.17 -3.38 14.99
CA HIS A 617 2.75 -4.57 15.74
C HIS A 617 1.53 -5.28 15.13
N VAL A 618 0.58 -4.52 14.58
CA VAL A 618 -0.58 -5.09 13.88
C VAL A 618 -0.14 -5.68 12.55
N THR A 619 0.64 -4.94 11.75
CA THR A 619 1.09 -5.39 10.43
C THR A 619 2.04 -6.59 10.50
N ASP A 620 2.90 -6.68 11.52
CA ASP A 620 3.76 -7.85 11.73
C ASP A 620 2.92 -9.12 11.97
N ARG A 621 1.84 -9.01 12.76
CA ARG A 621 0.91 -10.13 13.01
C ARG A 621 0.11 -10.48 11.77
N ASP A 622 -0.35 -9.47 11.04
CA ASP A 622 -1.08 -9.67 9.80
C ASP A 622 -0.22 -10.30 8.72
N GLN A 623 1.05 -9.90 8.59
CA GLN A 623 1.99 -10.50 7.64
C GLN A 623 2.06 -12.01 7.83
N ILE A 624 2.26 -12.47 9.07
CA ILE A 624 2.33 -13.91 9.36
C ILE A 624 0.99 -14.60 9.04
N ARG A 625 -0.14 -13.98 9.38
CA ARG A 625 -1.46 -14.57 9.12
C ARG A 625 -1.76 -14.66 7.64
N ILE A 626 -1.55 -13.59 6.89
CA ILE A 626 -1.77 -13.54 5.45
C ILE A 626 -0.82 -14.51 4.75
N ASP A 627 0.46 -14.55 5.15
CA ASP A 627 1.43 -15.48 4.57
C ASP A 627 0.95 -16.93 4.68
N LEU A 628 0.48 -17.33 5.87
CA LEU A 628 -0.06 -18.67 6.11
C LEU A 628 -1.38 -18.93 5.36
N LEU A 629 -2.31 -17.98 5.38
CA LEU A 629 -3.64 -18.15 4.80
C LEU A 629 -3.61 -18.16 3.26
N VAL A 630 -2.83 -17.27 2.64
CA VAL A 630 -2.66 -17.23 1.18
C VAL A 630 -2.02 -18.53 0.69
N ILE A 631 -0.93 -18.98 1.33
CA ILE A 631 -0.28 -20.26 0.98
C ILE A 631 -1.27 -21.42 1.14
N ALA A 632 -1.98 -21.50 2.27
CA ALA A 632 -2.92 -22.59 2.52
C ALA A 632 -4.11 -22.57 1.54
N GLY A 633 -4.66 -21.39 1.26
CA GLY A 633 -5.79 -21.20 0.35
C GLY A 633 -5.44 -21.58 -1.08
N VAL A 634 -4.32 -21.07 -1.58
CA VAL A 634 -3.84 -21.37 -2.94
C VAL A 634 -3.42 -22.85 -3.05
N PHE A 635 -2.72 -23.40 -2.05
CA PHE A 635 -2.40 -24.83 -1.99
C PHE A 635 -3.66 -25.71 -2.03
N GLY A 636 -4.68 -25.36 -1.25
CA GLY A 636 -5.94 -26.08 -1.24
C GLY A 636 -6.59 -26.14 -2.62
N ILE A 637 -6.64 -25.02 -3.33
CA ILE A 637 -7.19 -24.98 -4.70
C ILE A 637 -6.32 -25.78 -5.67
N LEU A 638 -5.00 -25.63 -5.63
CA LEU A 638 -4.09 -26.40 -6.47
C LEU A 638 -4.25 -27.91 -6.27
N VAL A 639 -4.37 -28.37 -5.02
CA VAL A 639 -4.61 -29.78 -4.70
C VAL A 639 -5.95 -30.26 -5.26
N VAL A 640 -7.00 -29.44 -5.18
CA VAL A 640 -8.31 -29.77 -5.76
C VAL A 640 -8.24 -29.89 -7.29
N LEU A 641 -7.49 -29.01 -7.95
CA LEU A 641 -7.38 -28.96 -9.41
C LEU A 641 -6.42 -30.02 -9.98
N LEU A 642 -5.21 -30.11 -9.43
CA LEU A 642 -4.15 -30.98 -9.94
C LEU A 642 -4.17 -32.39 -9.33
N ARG A 643 -4.81 -32.57 -8.17
CA ARG A 643 -4.88 -33.86 -7.42
C ARG A 643 -3.52 -34.51 -7.12
N GLN A 644 -2.44 -33.73 -7.16
CA GLN A 644 -1.07 -34.18 -6.93
C GLN A 644 -0.41 -33.28 -5.88
N PRO A 645 -0.53 -33.59 -4.58
CA PRO A 645 -0.09 -32.68 -3.52
C PRO A 645 1.42 -32.42 -3.54
N GLY A 646 2.24 -33.40 -3.96
CA GLY A 646 3.69 -33.23 -4.10
C GLY A 646 4.07 -32.17 -5.14
N VAL A 647 3.43 -32.21 -6.32
CA VAL A 647 3.63 -31.21 -7.38
C VAL A 647 3.09 -29.85 -6.93
N CYS A 648 1.92 -29.80 -6.31
CA CYS A 648 1.34 -28.55 -5.78
C CYS A 648 2.27 -27.87 -4.76
N LEU A 649 2.85 -28.65 -3.85
CA LEU A 649 3.79 -28.15 -2.86
C LEU A 649 5.05 -27.60 -3.53
N TYR A 650 5.57 -28.31 -4.54
CA TYR A 650 6.73 -27.85 -5.30
C TYR A 650 6.45 -26.52 -6.00
N LEU A 651 5.31 -26.37 -6.68
CA LEU A 651 4.93 -25.14 -7.36
C LEU A 651 4.92 -23.94 -6.40
N ILE A 652 4.27 -24.10 -5.24
CA ILE A 652 4.26 -23.05 -4.21
C ILE A 652 5.66 -22.72 -3.71
N LEU A 653 6.50 -23.73 -3.44
CA LEU A 653 7.88 -23.50 -3.00
C LEU A 653 8.69 -22.71 -4.04
N THR A 654 8.45 -22.96 -5.33
CA THR A 654 9.14 -22.20 -6.40
C THR A 654 8.68 -20.75 -6.48
N VAL A 655 7.39 -20.48 -6.26
CA VAL A 655 6.86 -19.11 -6.22
C VAL A 655 7.31 -18.38 -4.95
N LEU A 656 7.35 -19.04 -3.79
CA LEU A 656 7.92 -18.49 -2.56
C LEU A 656 9.40 -18.14 -2.72
N PHE A 657 10.16 -18.99 -3.39
CA PHE A 657 11.55 -18.69 -3.71
C PHE A 657 11.65 -17.47 -4.65
N SER A 658 10.81 -17.41 -5.68
CA SER A 658 10.72 -16.25 -6.58
C SER A 658 10.37 -14.95 -5.84
N TYR A 659 9.48 -15.01 -4.85
CA TYR A 659 9.16 -13.89 -3.97
C TYR A 659 10.39 -13.37 -3.22
N LEU A 660 11.16 -14.25 -2.56
CA LEU A 660 12.36 -13.86 -1.84
C LEU A 660 13.42 -13.25 -2.76
N VAL A 661 13.60 -13.83 -3.96
CA VAL A 661 14.50 -13.28 -5.00
C VAL A 661 14.05 -11.89 -5.41
N THR A 662 12.75 -11.70 -5.63
CA THR A 662 12.16 -10.43 -6.05
C THR A 662 12.31 -9.36 -4.98
N LEU A 663 12.05 -9.70 -3.72
CA LEU A 663 12.22 -8.80 -2.59
C LEU A 663 13.67 -8.36 -2.46
N GLY A 664 14.62 -9.29 -2.51
CA GLY A 664 16.05 -8.98 -2.42
C GLY A 664 16.58 -8.19 -3.62
N ALA A 665 16.13 -8.50 -4.83
CA ALA A 665 16.46 -7.73 -6.03
C ALA A 665 15.92 -6.29 -5.96
N THR A 666 14.69 -6.12 -5.48
CA THR A 666 14.07 -4.81 -5.26
C THR A 666 14.82 -4.02 -4.21
N TYR A 667 15.16 -4.64 -3.07
CA TYR A 667 15.96 -4.03 -2.03
C TYR A 667 17.29 -3.50 -2.58
N LEU A 668 18.03 -4.31 -3.34
CA LEU A 668 19.29 -3.89 -3.95
C LEU A 668 19.11 -2.77 -4.97
N ALA A 669 18.04 -2.82 -5.78
CA ALA A 669 17.77 -1.80 -6.79
C ALA A 669 17.56 -0.43 -6.14
N PHE A 670 16.69 -0.34 -5.12
CA PHE A 670 16.43 0.93 -4.43
C PHE A 670 17.59 1.37 -3.54
N TRP A 671 18.30 0.43 -2.92
CA TRP A 671 19.52 0.74 -2.22
C TRP A 671 20.58 1.37 -3.14
N MET A 672 20.72 0.88 -4.39
CA MET A 672 21.62 1.49 -5.39
C MET A 672 21.14 2.85 -5.91
N ILE A 673 19.83 3.08 -5.97
CA ILE A 673 19.24 4.32 -6.49
C ILE A 673 19.28 5.44 -5.43
N ASP A 674 18.83 5.16 -4.21
CA ASP A 674 18.67 6.14 -3.14
C ASP A 674 19.94 6.30 -2.27
N GLY A 675 20.84 5.30 -2.27
CA GLY A 675 22.13 5.37 -1.59
C GLY A 675 22.00 5.60 -0.08
N ALA A 676 22.57 6.71 0.42
CA ALA A 676 22.59 7.04 1.85
C ALA A 676 21.22 7.43 2.42
N ASP A 677 20.27 7.83 1.57
CA ASP A 677 18.92 8.24 1.99
C ASP A 677 17.92 7.06 2.03
N PHE A 678 18.39 5.83 1.78
CA PHE A 678 17.54 4.65 1.73
C PHE A 678 17.19 4.16 3.14
N ALA A 679 15.96 4.44 3.58
CA ALA A 679 15.44 4.04 4.89
C ALA A 679 14.90 2.59 4.94
N GLY A 680 15.04 1.82 3.86
CA GLY A 680 14.43 0.50 3.68
C GLY A 680 13.27 0.51 2.69
N LEU A 681 12.70 -0.67 2.46
CA LEU A 681 11.50 -0.80 1.61
C LEU A 681 10.28 -0.31 2.37
N ASP A 682 9.33 0.31 1.69
CA ASP A 682 8.06 0.70 2.30
C ASP A 682 7.34 -0.55 2.85
N TRP A 683 6.78 -0.43 4.05
CA TRP A 683 6.16 -1.53 4.79
C TRP A 683 4.99 -2.21 4.05
N LYS A 684 4.34 -1.55 3.10
CA LYS A 684 3.27 -2.12 2.26
C LYS A 684 3.83 -3.08 1.21
N VAL A 685 5.08 -2.89 0.78
CA VAL A 685 5.67 -3.60 -0.37
C VAL A 685 5.73 -5.11 -0.16
N PRO A 686 6.31 -5.66 0.93
CA PRO A 686 6.40 -7.11 1.10
C PRO A 686 5.04 -7.79 1.14
N MET A 687 4.07 -7.19 1.84
CA MET A 687 2.72 -7.73 2.00
C MET A 687 1.97 -7.85 0.66
N PHE A 688 1.91 -6.76 -0.10
CA PHE A 688 1.24 -6.77 -1.40
C PHE A 688 2.03 -7.59 -2.43
N LEU A 689 3.36 -7.49 -2.43
CA LEU A 689 4.22 -8.30 -3.30
C LEU A 689 3.98 -9.79 -3.07
N PHE A 690 4.02 -10.24 -1.82
CA PHE A 690 3.80 -11.64 -1.46
C PHE A 690 2.43 -12.12 -1.94
N THR A 691 1.37 -11.41 -1.54
CA THR A 691 0.00 -11.83 -1.81
C THR A 691 -0.28 -11.87 -3.31
N ILE A 692 0.10 -10.83 -4.04
CA ILE A 692 -0.16 -10.72 -5.47
C ILE A 692 0.71 -11.71 -6.24
N LEU A 693 2.00 -11.81 -5.94
CA LEU A 693 2.90 -12.70 -6.69
C LEU A 693 2.52 -14.17 -6.50
N ILE A 694 2.06 -14.59 -5.31
CA ILE A 694 1.59 -15.96 -5.09
C ILE A 694 0.23 -16.19 -5.76
N ALA A 695 -0.72 -15.27 -5.56
CA ALA A 695 -2.06 -15.42 -6.11
C ALA A 695 -2.03 -15.47 -7.64
N VAL A 696 -1.30 -14.53 -8.25
CA VAL A 696 -1.12 -14.43 -9.70
C VAL A 696 -0.16 -15.50 -10.21
N GLY A 697 1.00 -15.73 -9.59
CA GLY A 697 2.01 -16.68 -10.10
C GLY A 697 1.51 -18.12 -10.28
N GLU A 698 0.44 -18.53 -9.59
CA GLU A 698 -0.13 -19.87 -9.75
C GLU A 698 -1.09 -20.00 -10.95
N ASP A 699 -1.56 -18.89 -11.50
CA ASP A 699 -2.59 -18.87 -12.55
C ASP A 699 -2.14 -19.60 -13.83
N TYR A 700 -0.93 -19.30 -14.28
CA TYR A 700 -0.26 -19.90 -15.40
C TYR A 700 0.26 -21.30 -15.04
N ASN A 701 0.43 -21.65 -13.76
CA ASN A 701 0.95 -22.97 -13.37
C ASN A 701 -0.12 -24.00 -13.69
N ILE A 702 -1.37 -23.64 -13.40
CA ILE A 702 -2.54 -24.41 -13.81
C ILE A 702 -2.62 -24.53 -15.34
N PHE A 703 -2.40 -23.45 -16.09
CA PHE A 703 -2.43 -23.52 -17.57
C PHE A 703 -1.33 -24.42 -18.13
N LEU A 704 -0.09 -24.28 -17.65
CA LEU A 704 1.04 -25.10 -18.08
C LEU A 704 0.79 -26.57 -17.72
N MET A 705 0.41 -26.87 -16.46
CA MET A 705 0.16 -28.23 -16.00
C MET A 705 -1.02 -28.90 -16.72
N THR A 706 -2.10 -28.16 -16.98
CA THR A 706 -3.24 -28.67 -17.76
C THR A 706 -2.79 -29.05 -19.17
N ARG A 707 -1.96 -28.21 -19.82
CA ARG A 707 -1.41 -28.52 -21.13
C ARG A 707 -0.45 -29.70 -21.09
N ILE A 708 0.40 -29.78 -20.07
CA ILE A 708 1.33 -30.89 -19.87
C ILE A 708 0.55 -32.20 -19.81
N HIS A 709 -0.52 -32.28 -19.01
CA HIS A 709 -1.35 -33.48 -18.93
C HIS A 709 -2.02 -33.85 -20.27
N GLU A 710 -2.53 -32.86 -21.02
CA GLU A 710 -3.10 -33.11 -22.36
C GLU A 710 -2.06 -33.68 -23.33
N GLU A 711 -0.85 -33.10 -23.36
CA GLU A 711 0.20 -33.49 -24.31
C GLU A 711 0.94 -34.75 -23.87
N GLN A 712 1.06 -35.04 -22.57
CA GLN A 712 1.61 -36.29 -22.04
C GLN A 712 0.78 -37.50 -22.45
N ALA A 713 -0.55 -37.35 -22.54
CA ALA A 713 -1.43 -38.41 -23.03
C ALA A 713 -1.13 -38.80 -24.49
N GLN A 714 -0.57 -37.88 -25.30
CA GLN A 714 -0.26 -38.13 -26.72
C GLN A 714 1.22 -38.45 -26.96
N PHE A 715 2.13 -37.74 -26.32
CA PHE A 715 3.58 -37.79 -26.59
C PHE A 715 4.40 -38.50 -25.51
N GLY A 716 3.77 -38.98 -24.45
CA GLY A 716 4.42 -39.63 -23.30
C GLY A 716 4.95 -38.65 -22.24
N PRO A 717 5.43 -39.15 -21.09
CA PRO A 717 5.65 -38.34 -19.88
C PRO A 717 6.70 -37.23 -20.03
N VAL A 718 7.81 -37.49 -20.73
CA VAL A 718 8.91 -36.51 -20.90
C VAL A 718 8.71 -35.61 -22.13
N ASN A 719 8.35 -36.19 -23.28
CA ASN A 719 8.17 -35.41 -24.50
C ASN A 719 6.90 -34.55 -24.46
N GLY A 720 5.86 -35.00 -23.75
CA GLY A 720 4.63 -34.22 -23.53
C GLY A 720 4.89 -32.91 -22.80
N VAL A 721 5.80 -32.89 -21.80
CA VAL A 721 6.18 -31.66 -21.07
C VAL A 721 6.75 -30.61 -22.02
N ILE A 722 7.58 -31.02 -22.98
CA ILE A 722 8.26 -30.08 -23.89
C ILE A 722 7.35 -29.64 -25.02
N HIS A 723 6.52 -30.55 -25.53
CA HIS A 723 5.53 -30.18 -26.54
C HIS A 723 4.52 -29.19 -25.97
N ALA A 724 4.11 -29.36 -24.70
CA ALA A 724 3.32 -28.39 -23.99
C ALA A 724 4.04 -27.04 -23.87
N LEU A 725 5.31 -27.03 -23.42
CA LEU A 725 6.12 -25.82 -23.28
C LEU A 725 6.28 -25.04 -24.59
N SER A 726 6.56 -25.72 -25.71
CA SER A 726 6.72 -25.07 -27.02
C SER A 726 5.42 -24.40 -27.50
N LYS A 727 4.25 -25.02 -27.26
CA LYS A 727 2.95 -24.45 -27.63
C LYS A 727 2.49 -23.31 -26.73
N THR A 728 2.67 -23.42 -25.41
CA THR A 728 2.14 -22.44 -24.45
C THR A 728 3.13 -21.33 -24.14
N GLY A 729 4.44 -21.57 -24.28
CA GLY A 729 5.50 -20.65 -23.88
C GLY A 729 5.34 -19.25 -24.48
N ARG A 730 4.98 -19.14 -25.76
CA ARG A 730 4.77 -17.82 -26.39
C ARG A 730 3.59 -17.05 -25.80
N ILE A 731 2.46 -17.72 -25.56
CA ILE A 731 1.26 -17.09 -25.02
C ILE A 731 1.52 -16.66 -23.59
N ILE A 732 2.10 -17.53 -22.78
CA ILE A 732 2.46 -17.25 -21.39
C ILE A 732 3.48 -16.09 -21.31
N SER A 733 4.52 -16.09 -22.15
CA SER A 733 5.48 -14.98 -22.21
C SER A 733 4.84 -13.66 -22.60
N SER A 734 3.89 -13.66 -23.55
CA SER A 734 3.18 -12.43 -23.92
C SER A 734 2.30 -11.89 -22.79
N CYS A 735 1.56 -12.77 -22.11
CA CYS A 735 0.74 -12.39 -20.96
C CYS A 735 1.62 -11.84 -19.83
N GLY A 736 2.70 -12.54 -19.48
CA GLY A 736 3.61 -12.09 -18.44
C GLY A 736 4.31 -10.75 -18.74
N ILE A 737 4.66 -10.47 -20.01
CA ILE A 737 5.18 -9.14 -20.40
C ILE A 737 4.12 -8.05 -20.22
N ILE A 738 2.88 -8.32 -20.63
CA ILE A 738 1.77 -7.36 -20.52
C ILE A 738 1.47 -7.08 -19.04
N MET A 739 1.34 -8.12 -18.25
CA MET A 739 1.10 -8.02 -16.82
C MET A 739 2.25 -7.33 -16.09
N ALA A 740 3.50 -7.67 -16.37
CA ALA A 740 4.66 -6.95 -15.83
C ALA A 740 4.64 -5.47 -16.23
N GLY A 741 4.24 -5.16 -17.46
CA GLY A 741 4.02 -3.79 -17.91
C GLY A 741 2.96 -3.07 -17.06
N THR A 742 1.81 -3.70 -16.82
CA THR A 742 0.77 -3.11 -15.96
C THR A 742 1.28 -2.81 -14.56
N PHE A 743 2.03 -3.73 -13.93
CA PHE A 743 2.63 -3.46 -12.63
C PHE A 743 3.69 -2.36 -12.66
N LEU A 744 4.51 -2.31 -13.72
CA LEU A 744 5.51 -1.26 -13.90
C LEU A 744 4.86 0.13 -14.00
N SER A 745 3.61 0.23 -14.43
CA SER A 745 2.91 1.52 -14.47
C SER A 745 2.65 2.14 -13.09
N LEU A 746 2.59 1.34 -12.01
CA LEU A 746 2.57 1.86 -10.63
C LEU A 746 3.84 2.66 -10.30
N ALA A 747 4.95 2.36 -10.98
CA ALA A 747 6.22 3.06 -10.80
C ALA A 747 6.25 4.47 -11.40
N ALA A 748 5.22 4.86 -12.15
CA ALA A 748 5.01 6.26 -12.52
C ALA A 748 4.27 7.08 -11.46
N GLY A 749 3.81 6.44 -10.37
CA GLY A 749 3.28 7.14 -9.21
C GLY A 749 4.33 8.06 -8.57
N THR A 750 3.87 9.13 -7.92
CA THR A 750 4.72 10.07 -7.19
C THR A 750 5.11 9.53 -5.81
N LEU A 751 4.36 8.57 -5.26
CA LEU A 751 4.67 7.92 -3.99
C LEU A 751 5.74 6.83 -4.17
N LYS A 752 6.78 6.85 -3.33
CA LYS A 752 7.88 5.87 -3.41
C LYS A 752 7.41 4.44 -3.15
N GLY A 753 6.48 4.23 -2.21
CA GLY A 753 5.94 2.91 -1.90
C GLY A 753 5.23 2.29 -3.11
N MET A 754 4.52 3.10 -3.91
CA MET A 754 3.90 2.62 -5.15
C MET A 754 4.93 2.25 -6.21
N SER A 755 6.02 3.02 -6.32
CA SER A 755 7.07 2.72 -7.30
C SER A 755 7.93 1.52 -6.94
N GLN A 756 8.23 1.35 -5.65
CA GLN A 756 8.85 0.14 -5.12
C GLN A 756 8.00 -1.10 -5.41
N LEU A 757 6.70 -1.04 -5.09
CA LEU A 757 5.79 -2.16 -5.34
C LEU A 757 5.64 -2.47 -6.84
N GLY A 758 5.49 -1.43 -7.67
CA GLY A 758 5.35 -1.58 -9.12
C GLY A 758 6.55 -2.26 -9.77
N LEU A 759 7.76 -1.81 -9.42
CA LEU A 759 9.00 -2.42 -9.91
C LEU A 759 9.15 -3.87 -9.40
N ALA A 760 8.85 -4.10 -8.10
CA ALA A 760 8.94 -5.43 -7.50
C ALA A 760 7.99 -6.42 -8.18
N LEU A 761 6.72 -6.06 -8.34
CA LEU A 761 5.73 -6.91 -9.01
C LEU A 761 6.10 -7.15 -10.47
N ALA A 762 6.52 -6.12 -11.20
CA ALA A 762 6.96 -6.27 -12.58
C ALA A 762 8.14 -7.25 -12.70
N PHE A 763 9.15 -7.10 -11.85
CA PHE A 763 10.30 -8.00 -11.82
C PHE A 763 9.91 -9.42 -11.43
N GLY A 764 9.11 -9.59 -10.37
CA GLY A 764 8.69 -10.91 -9.90
C GLY A 764 7.86 -11.66 -10.92
N VAL A 765 6.94 -10.98 -11.61
CA VAL A 765 6.15 -11.58 -12.70
C VAL A 765 7.05 -11.97 -13.87
N LEU A 766 8.02 -11.15 -14.27
CA LEU A 766 8.96 -11.49 -15.34
C LEU A 766 9.85 -12.67 -14.95
N LEU A 767 10.36 -12.68 -13.72
CA LEU A 767 11.18 -13.74 -13.17
C LEU A 767 10.42 -15.08 -13.21
N ASP A 768 9.17 -15.07 -12.76
CA ASP A 768 8.33 -16.25 -12.78
C ASP A 768 8.02 -16.72 -14.22
N THR A 769 7.66 -15.78 -15.09
CA THR A 769 7.29 -16.02 -16.49
C THR A 769 8.45 -16.58 -17.32
N PHE A 770 9.67 -16.10 -17.12
CA PHE A 770 10.83 -16.45 -17.97
C PHE A 770 11.81 -17.44 -17.36
N VAL A 771 11.84 -17.56 -16.03
CA VAL A 771 12.82 -18.41 -15.34
C VAL A 771 12.13 -19.55 -14.61
N VAL A 772 11.23 -19.25 -13.67
CA VAL A 772 10.67 -20.27 -12.79
C VAL A 772 9.82 -21.27 -13.58
N ARG A 773 8.83 -20.77 -14.30
CA ARG A 773 7.83 -21.60 -14.98
C ARG A 773 8.36 -22.35 -16.21
N PRO A 774 9.10 -21.75 -17.15
CA PRO A 774 9.51 -22.47 -18.35
C PRO A 774 10.81 -23.25 -18.18
N ILE A 775 11.59 -22.98 -17.12
CA ILE A 775 12.88 -23.65 -16.88
C ILE A 775 12.81 -24.52 -15.63
N LEU A 776 12.56 -23.93 -14.45
CA LEU A 776 12.65 -24.62 -13.17
C LEU A 776 11.60 -25.74 -13.04
N VAL A 777 10.34 -25.44 -13.38
CA VAL A 777 9.21 -26.38 -13.27
C VAL A 777 9.34 -27.57 -14.25
N PRO A 778 9.52 -27.39 -15.57
CA PRO A 778 9.79 -28.49 -16.50
C PRO A 778 11.05 -29.29 -16.16
N ALA A 779 12.12 -28.65 -15.70
CA ALA A 779 13.33 -29.37 -15.29
C ALA A 779 13.02 -30.34 -14.14
N TYR A 780 12.28 -29.88 -13.14
CA TYR A 780 11.84 -30.72 -12.03
C TYR A 780 10.93 -31.86 -12.48
N LEU A 781 9.92 -31.58 -13.30
CA LEU A 781 9.01 -32.61 -13.82
C LEU A 781 9.75 -33.67 -14.66
N VAL A 782 10.71 -33.25 -15.49
CA VAL A 782 11.56 -34.19 -16.25
C VAL A 782 12.42 -35.04 -15.33
N LEU A 783 12.97 -34.49 -14.25
CA LEU A 783 13.72 -35.25 -13.24
C LEU A 783 12.83 -36.24 -12.50
N LEU A 784 11.59 -35.83 -12.17
CA LEU A 784 10.58 -36.64 -11.52
C LEU A 784 10.16 -37.83 -12.38
N GLU A 785 9.80 -37.58 -13.64
CA GLU A 785 9.38 -38.61 -14.60
C GLU A 785 10.53 -39.55 -15.00
N ARG A 786 11.79 -39.10 -14.94
CA ARG A 786 12.97 -39.97 -15.13
C ARG A 786 13.27 -40.89 -13.95
N GLY A 787 12.49 -40.83 -12.87
CA GLY A 787 12.66 -41.68 -11.69
C GLY A 787 13.92 -41.38 -10.88
N GLN A 788 14.53 -40.20 -11.06
CA GLN A 788 15.77 -39.85 -10.35
C GLN A 788 15.59 -39.67 -8.84
N PHE A 789 14.35 -39.50 -8.38
CA PHE A 789 14.00 -39.39 -6.96
C PHE A 789 13.73 -40.76 -6.29
N GLY A 790 13.90 -41.87 -7.00
CA GLY A 790 13.70 -43.21 -6.43
C GLY A 790 12.30 -43.43 -5.86
N TRP A 791 12.19 -44.05 -4.67
CA TRP A 791 10.88 -44.31 -4.04
C TRP A 791 10.10 -43.03 -3.73
N LEU A 792 10.79 -41.91 -3.47
CA LEU A 792 10.17 -40.62 -3.16
C LEU A 792 9.41 -40.06 -4.38
N GLY A 793 9.71 -40.52 -5.60
CA GLY A 793 9.02 -40.12 -6.82
C GLY A 793 7.50 -40.31 -6.75
N ARG A 794 7.03 -41.43 -6.16
CA ARG A 794 5.58 -41.69 -6.00
C ARG A 794 4.89 -40.71 -5.05
N PHE A 795 5.58 -40.25 -4.01
CA PHE A 795 5.05 -39.23 -3.09
C PHE A 795 5.10 -37.82 -3.70
N LEU A 796 6.10 -37.57 -4.53
CA LEU A 796 6.33 -36.29 -5.23
C LEU A 796 5.46 -36.12 -6.49
N GLY A 797 4.66 -37.13 -6.87
CA GLY A 797 3.66 -37.04 -7.94
C GLY A 797 4.08 -37.64 -9.29
N GLN A 798 5.07 -38.55 -9.32
CA GLN A 798 5.48 -39.25 -10.54
C GLN A 798 4.29 -40.00 -11.18
N SER A 799 4.11 -39.83 -12.49
CA SER A 799 3.06 -40.52 -13.24
C SER A 799 3.27 -42.03 -13.18
N ALA A 800 2.19 -42.81 -12.99
CA ALA A 800 2.28 -44.27 -13.02
C ALA A 800 2.72 -44.73 -14.42
N THR A 801 3.90 -45.34 -14.51
CA THR A 801 4.37 -45.95 -15.76
C THR A 801 3.46 -47.12 -16.16
N PRO A 802 3.14 -47.33 -17.45
CA PRO A 802 2.34 -48.48 -17.90
C PRO A 802 2.90 -49.85 -17.49
N ALA A 803 4.17 -49.91 -17.09
CA ALA A 803 4.83 -51.12 -16.56
C ALA A 803 4.39 -51.49 -15.13
N ASP A 804 3.74 -50.59 -14.39
CA ASP A 804 3.21 -50.84 -13.03
C ASP A 804 1.77 -51.41 -13.05
N ALA A 805 1.16 -51.57 -14.23
CA ALA A 805 -0.07 -52.35 -14.37
C ALA A 805 0.31 -53.84 -14.34
N GLU A 806 0.02 -54.52 -13.22
CA GLU A 806 0.24 -55.96 -13.07
C GLU A 806 -0.30 -56.77 -14.28
N PRO A 807 0.38 -57.86 -14.66
CA PRO A 807 -0.10 -58.74 -15.72
C PRO A 807 -1.33 -59.49 -15.22
N SER A 808 -2.53 -58.98 -15.54
CA SER A 808 -3.76 -59.73 -15.32
C SER A 808 -3.72 -60.99 -16.18
N VAL A 809 -3.55 -62.12 -15.48
CA VAL A 809 -3.63 -63.49 -15.96
C VAL A 809 -4.81 -63.67 -16.93
N GLN A 810 -4.52 -63.97 -18.19
CA GLN A 810 -5.39 -64.76 -19.06
C GLN A 810 -4.54 -65.79 -19.80
N ALA A 811 -4.43 -66.96 -19.18
CA ALA A 811 -4.14 -68.20 -19.90
C ALA A 811 -5.32 -68.49 -20.86
N PRO A 812 -5.06 -68.91 -22.12
CA PRO A 812 -6.14 -69.25 -23.04
C PRO A 812 -6.80 -70.57 -22.60
N SER A 813 -8.08 -70.52 -22.26
CA SER A 813 -8.92 -71.71 -22.17
C SER A 813 -9.35 -72.12 -23.58
N ASP A 814 -8.81 -73.24 -24.05
CA ASP A 814 -9.34 -74.01 -25.18
C ASP A 814 -10.83 -74.30 -24.99
N VAL A 815 -11.68 -73.76 -25.86
CA VAL A 815 -12.91 -74.42 -26.33
C VAL A 815 -13.15 -74.02 -27.79
N ALA A 816 -12.62 -74.84 -28.70
CA ALA A 816 -13.07 -74.86 -30.09
C ALA A 816 -14.42 -75.61 -30.16
N ALA A 817 -15.44 -74.92 -30.63
CA ALA A 817 -16.68 -75.53 -31.09
C ALA A 817 -16.47 -76.08 -32.52
N THR A 818 -16.64 -77.40 -32.70
CA THR A 818 -16.93 -77.97 -34.01
C THR A 818 -17.94 -79.12 -33.90
N ALA A 819 -19.16 -78.83 -34.38
CA ALA A 819 -20.09 -79.68 -35.11
C ALA A 819 -20.59 -81.02 -34.54
N THR A 820 -21.91 -81.07 -34.39
CA THR A 820 -22.74 -82.26 -34.62
C THR A 820 -22.54 -82.84 -36.02
N ARG A 821 -22.21 -84.14 -36.11
CA ARG A 821 -22.85 -85.05 -37.07
C ARG A 821 -22.88 -86.48 -36.49
N ARG A 822 -24.12 -86.93 -36.25
CA ARG A 822 -24.62 -88.24 -35.78
C ARG A 822 -24.65 -88.47 -34.28
#